data_AF-A0A7Y7ILJ4-F1
#
_entry.id   AF-A0A7Y7ILJ4-F1
#
_cell.length_a   1.000
_cell.length_b   1.000
_cell.length_c   1.000
_cell.angle_alpha   90.00
_cell.angle_beta   90.00
_cell.angle_gamma   90.00
#
_symmetry.space_group_name_H-M   'P 1'
#
loop_
_entity.id
_entity.type
_entity.pdbx_description
1 polymer ?
#
loop_
_entity_poly.entity_id
_entity_poly.type
_entity_poly.pdbx_seq_one_letter_code
_entity_poly.pdbx_strand_id
1 'polypeptide(L)'
;MGIGLVKEGAGQQQSHSGTGTKSSLSASVAQPLSSVSPGGVLGMDVSGWQTSDAAHSISDVNWTDQWRMGARFVYIKATEGTSFRDASFSSQYVGASSVGMLRGGYHFARPDQSDGATQADFFTSNGGGWSADGKTMPPLLDIENNPYGAECYGLSASQIVSWISAFSKEVQARTGRLPMIYTNYYWWQDCTGNSAAFTNQPLHIAAYGTSSPWIPGGWPNYSVWQYSSSGPFAGDSNTWNGTQTSLNTFATNADSPAPPPASPLVNPSIVSTADMVAADSTGALWDYPSNGAGGLEPRKQIGQGWTGMRSITVIDWNSDGVLDLLAQKTTGSLSVYPGLPGGGFGAPQTLASSGWGGYQLTVGYWLNSAPYPQILTRSDSGVLTLWKNPSGGGIDAGTQIGQGWNSLNLTMVDFDGDGNQDLLAQDTTGTVRLYRSNGAGGFMAETRKTVATGWNAFTSVTVYSGFAFPGSTGLIQRNTSGGIRYVPVPGNSSFGTPSALGSGWNPYLIAGGENINTSLPATPDPSIKSVSDVVTVDAAGNLWRYPVANAGLGAGTQIGYGFTGIKSIHVTDWNADGTLDLLVQRTDGRLLLYPGASGGGFTGVLTLAGSGWAGYDMTVGQWIRGGRFPSIVAQAANGSLTSFTTTNGTSLSAGTAVAQGMTRMHPVMTDFDGDGNADIVAVDNIGRLILYRSNGAGQLIAETRPVIGTGWNGMTSVGPANGFTSSGSTGLLAKTGSGNMMYYPTSSSHFGAASTIATGWGANAVAGSQALAGQQALTSPNDVISADANGILWNSAATGTGQLQPPYPIGRGWTGLKSLHVIDWNQDGIPDILAQWSSGTMTVYAGTTGPGFAAPITVGTAGWGNIRITTGKWVSGAPYPGVLGINAAGQMFYWANQSGGTLSAGNQIGTGWGPLRIIMVDFDLDSRADLLAVDGQGLMRLYRSNGSGNFVAETRPVVGSGWAAFQQFSGVTGFTGPGSTGVLADSSDGSVRYYPITAPRSWGAPSILEQTVSGTTISY
;
A
#
# COMPACT_ATOMS: atom_id res chain seq x y z
N MET A 1 -14.93 -41.34 14.52
CA MET A 1 -15.05 -42.75 14.93
C MET A 1 -14.30 -42.88 16.25
N GLY A 2 -14.96 -43.33 17.30
CA GLY A 2 -14.37 -43.45 18.64
C GLY A 2 -13.69 -44.80 18.87
N ILE A 3 -12.93 -44.89 19.96
CA ILE A 3 -12.82 -46.08 20.81
C ILE A 3 -12.66 -45.57 22.24
N GLY A 4 -13.61 -45.90 23.11
CA GLY A 4 -13.57 -45.57 24.53
C GLY A 4 -12.71 -46.56 25.31
N LEU A 5 -12.26 -46.14 26.49
CA LEU A 5 -11.88 -47.06 27.55
C LEU A 5 -12.60 -46.66 28.84
N VAL A 6 -13.29 -47.66 29.37
CA VAL A 6 -14.22 -47.64 30.49
C VAL A 6 -13.45 -47.85 31.79
N LYS A 7 -14.01 -47.29 32.87
CA LYS A 7 -13.81 -47.65 34.28
C LYS A 7 -13.35 -49.11 34.50
N GLU A 8 -12.26 -49.29 35.23
CA GLU A 8 -12.11 -50.44 36.11
C GLU A 8 -11.84 -49.95 37.54
N GLY A 9 -12.88 -50.06 38.36
CA GLY A 9 -12.75 -50.08 39.80
C GLY A 9 -12.24 -51.44 40.27
N ALA A 10 -11.62 -51.44 41.45
CA ALA A 10 -11.08 -52.60 42.13
C ALA A 10 -12.03 -53.80 42.20
N GLY A 11 -11.51 -55.00 41.97
CA GLY A 11 -12.26 -56.26 42.13
C GLY A 11 -11.43 -57.52 41.90
N GLN A 12 -10.72 -57.95 42.95
CA GLN A 12 -10.27 -59.32 43.31
C GLN A 12 -10.21 -60.48 42.27
N GLN A 13 -9.09 -61.22 42.43
CA GLN A 13 -9.00 -62.69 42.61
C GLN A 13 -8.42 -63.59 41.49
N GLN A 14 -7.41 -64.35 41.95
CA GLN A 14 -7.10 -65.76 41.69
C GLN A 14 -6.01 -66.14 40.69
N SER A 15 -5.03 -66.83 41.28
CA SER A 15 -4.03 -67.71 40.71
C SER A 15 -4.61 -68.74 39.74
N HIS A 16 -3.82 -69.22 38.79
CA HIS A 16 -3.44 -70.64 38.68
C HIS A 16 -2.36 -70.89 37.62
N SER A 17 -1.48 -71.81 38.00
CA SER A 17 -0.26 -72.36 37.39
C SER A 17 -0.44 -73.12 36.07
N GLY A 18 0.63 -73.19 35.25
CA GLY A 18 0.75 -74.24 34.23
C GLY A 18 1.93 -74.17 33.24
N THR A 19 3.13 -74.52 33.71
CA THR A 19 4.17 -75.37 33.08
C THR A 19 4.55 -75.26 31.58
N GLY A 20 5.81 -74.90 31.32
CA GLY A 20 6.55 -75.21 30.08
C GLY A 20 8.04 -74.83 30.18
N THR A 21 8.93 -75.82 30.06
CA THR A 21 10.36 -75.82 30.43
C THR A 21 11.33 -75.05 29.50
N LYS A 22 12.43 -74.60 30.14
CA LYS A 22 13.48 -73.67 29.71
C LYS A 22 14.48 -74.21 28.67
N SER A 23 15.05 -73.30 27.88
CA SER A 23 16.41 -73.41 27.32
C SER A 23 17.24 -72.19 27.76
N SER A 24 18.51 -72.44 28.05
CA SER A 24 19.40 -71.69 28.94
C SER A 24 20.42 -70.81 28.22
N LEU A 25 20.48 -69.51 28.56
CA LEU A 25 21.68 -68.67 28.49
C LEU A 25 21.68 -67.65 29.64
N SER A 26 22.88 -67.31 30.08
CA SER A 26 23.26 -66.89 31.43
C SER A 26 23.01 -65.41 31.80
N ALA A 27 22.75 -65.20 33.10
CA ALA A 27 22.94 -64.01 33.93
C ALA A 27 22.59 -62.62 33.35
N SER A 28 21.30 -62.30 33.31
CA SER A 28 20.77 -61.03 33.84
C SER A 28 19.32 -61.28 34.25
N VAL A 29 19.03 -61.36 35.55
CA VAL A 29 17.64 -61.41 36.00
C VAL A 29 17.06 -60.03 35.75
N ALA A 30 16.21 -59.99 34.71
CA ALA A 30 15.33 -58.93 34.31
C ALA A 30 14.77 -58.14 35.51
N GLN A 31 15.17 -56.88 35.60
CA GLN A 31 14.27 -55.84 36.06
C GLN A 31 13.18 -55.72 34.96
N PRO A 32 11.89 -55.68 35.32
CA PRO A 32 10.84 -55.49 34.33
C PRO A 32 11.07 -54.16 33.59
N LEU A 33 10.69 -54.17 32.31
CA LEU A 33 10.73 -53.02 31.39
C LEU A 33 10.40 -51.70 32.10
N SER A 34 11.36 -50.77 31.97
CA SER A 34 11.31 -49.35 32.34
C SER A 34 9.91 -48.77 32.54
N SER A 35 9.47 -48.59 33.79
CA SER A 35 8.55 -47.50 34.12
C SER A 35 9.41 -46.28 34.40
N VAL A 36 9.34 -45.30 33.52
CA VAL A 36 10.07 -44.04 33.63
C VAL A 36 9.61 -43.38 34.92
N SER A 37 10.44 -43.36 35.97
CA SER A 37 10.21 -42.48 37.11
C SER A 37 10.25 -41.05 36.56
N PRO A 38 9.17 -40.29 36.68
CA PRO A 38 9.17 -38.93 36.18
C PRO A 38 10.19 -38.10 36.98
N GLY A 39 10.91 -37.22 36.29
CA GLY A 39 11.91 -36.35 36.92
C GLY A 39 11.30 -35.51 38.04
N GLY A 40 12.14 -35.03 38.96
CA GLY A 40 11.71 -34.21 40.10
C GLY A 40 12.02 -34.84 41.45
N VAL A 41 11.45 -34.25 42.50
CA VAL A 41 11.59 -34.79 43.86
C VAL A 41 10.48 -35.78 44.12
N LEU A 42 10.81 -37.02 44.46
CA LEU A 42 9.80 -38.05 44.69
C LEU A 42 9.04 -37.80 46.00
N GLY A 43 7.76 -38.13 46.00
CA GLY A 43 6.89 -38.09 47.16
C GLY A 43 5.75 -39.06 47.02
N MET A 44 4.79 -38.97 47.94
CA MET A 44 3.63 -39.85 47.94
C MET A 44 2.42 -39.17 48.57
N ASP A 45 1.26 -39.79 48.45
CA ASP A 45 0.11 -39.45 49.29
C ASP A 45 -0.53 -40.72 49.86
N VAL A 46 -1.12 -40.58 51.04
CA VAL A 46 -1.60 -41.68 51.87
C VAL A 46 -2.89 -41.31 52.59
N SER A 47 -3.61 -42.32 53.04
CA SER A 47 -4.85 -42.20 53.79
C SER A 47 -4.95 -43.34 54.80
N GLY A 48 -6.10 -43.47 55.46
CA GLY A 48 -6.39 -44.58 56.36
C GLY A 48 -6.18 -45.97 55.75
N TRP A 49 -6.12 -46.11 54.42
CA TRP A 49 -5.93 -47.41 53.77
C TRP A 49 -4.55 -48.07 53.99
N GLN A 50 -3.54 -47.31 54.42
CA GLN A 50 -2.20 -47.85 54.72
C GLN A 50 -2.08 -48.32 56.18
N THR A 51 -3.01 -49.17 56.61
CA THR A 51 -3.04 -49.78 57.95
C THR A 51 -3.69 -51.17 57.96
N SER A 52 -3.19 -52.04 58.83
CA SER A 52 -3.81 -53.31 59.22
C SER A 52 -4.54 -53.21 60.57
N ASP A 53 -4.49 -52.07 61.24
CA ASP A 53 -5.26 -51.79 62.45
C ASP A 53 -6.75 -51.58 62.08
N ALA A 54 -7.63 -52.38 62.65
CA ALA A 54 -9.07 -52.30 62.40
C ALA A 54 -9.66 -50.93 62.74
N ALA A 55 -9.09 -50.23 63.74
CA ALA A 55 -9.51 -48.88 64.11
C ALA A 55 -8.96 -47.79 63.16
N HIS A 56 -8.10 -48.15 62.20
CA HIS A 56 -7.39 -47.24 61.31
C HIS A 56 -6.71 -46.11 62.06
N SER A 57 -6.17 -46.37 63.26
CA SER A 57 -5.61 -45.36 64.16
C SER A 57 -4.08 -45.28 64.10
N ILE A 58 -3.43 -46.32 63.58
CA ILE A 58 -1.97 -46.45 63.48
C ILE A 58 -1.59 -46.76 62.02
N SER A 59 -0.54 -46.12 61.50
CA SER A 59 -0.04 -46.40 60.15
C SER A 59 0.92 -47.59 60.10
N ASP A 60 0.77 -48.42 59.08
CA ASP A 60 1.74 -49.50 58.76
C ASP A 60 2.87 -49.03 57.83
N VAL A 61 2.86 -47.77 57.42
CA VAL A 61 3.89 -47.23 56.51
C VAL A 61 5.24 -47.25 57.21
N ASN A 62 6.18 -48.05 56.69
CA ASN A 62 7.56 -47.98 57.09
C ASN A 62 8.24 -46.75 56.48
N TRP A 63 8.17 -45.62 57.18
CA TRP A 63 8.68 -44.33 56.72
C TRP A 63 10.19 -44.31 56.44
N THR A 64 10.98 -45.13 57.15
CA THR A 64 12.43 -45.23 56.89
C THR A 64 12.70 -45.87 55.54
N ASP A 65 11.91 -46.87 55.16
CA ASP A 65 12.02 -47.50 53.85
C ASP A 65 11.55 -46.56 52.73
N GLN A 66 10.45 -45.83 52.93
CA GLN A 66 9.98 -44.82 51.95
C GLN A 66 11.05 -43.73 51.71
N TRP A 67 11.68 -43.24 52.78
CA TRP A 67 12.79 -42.27 52.68
C TRP A 67 13.99 -42.85 51.91
N ARG A 68 14.37 -44.10 52.20
CA ARG A 68 15.46 -44.81 51.51
C ARG A 68 15.17 -45.04 50.03
N MET A 69 13.89 -45.23 49.67
CA MET A 69 13.42 -45.34 48.29
C MET A 69 13.41 -43.99 47.55
N GLY A 70 13.59 -42.87 48.26
CA GLY A 70 13.78 -41.55 47.66
C GLY A 70 12.66 -40.56 47.92
N ALA A 71 11.59 -40.93 48.62
CA ALA A 71 10.51 -39.98 48.95
C ALA A 71 11.02 -38.87 49.88
N ARG A 72 10.59 -37.63 49.62
CA ARG A 72 10.97 -36.42 50.39
C ARG A 72 9.77 -35.57 50.82
N PHE A 73 8.58 -35.82 50.28
CA PHE A 73 7.34 -35.22 50.76
C PHE A 73 6.17 -36.20 50.78
N VAL A 74 5.16 -35.89 51.58
CA VAL A 74 3.90 -36.64 51.64
C VAL A 74 2.67 -35.74 51.84
N TYR A 75 1.55 -36.05 51.17
CA TYR A 75 0.22 -35.52 51.50
C TYR A 75 -0.64 -36.60 52.16
N ILE A 76 -1.35 -36.26 53.24
CA ILE A 76 -2.04 -37.23 54.10
C ILE A 76 -3.52 -36.85 54.21
N LYS A 77 -4.45 -37.79 53.97
CA LYS A 77 -5.89 -37.51 54.12
C LYS A 77 -6.19 -37.12 55.56
N ALA A 78 -6.73 -35.91 55.76
CA ALA A 78 -7.09 -35.43 57.09
C ALA A 78 -8.60 -35.53 57.33
N THR A 79 -9.39 -35.14 56.33
CA THR A 79 -10.85 -34.97 56.47
C THR A 79 -11.59 -35.24 55.16
N GLU A 80 -12.88 -35.50 55.27
CA GLU A 80 -13.81 -35.59 54.14
C GLU A 80 -15.18 -35.00 54.56
N GLY A 81 -15.75 -34.14 53.69
CA GLY A 81 -17.02 -33.48 53.98
C GLY A 81 -16.97 -32.67 55.28
N THR A 82 -18.05 -32.70 56.08
CA THR A 82 -18.15 -31.88 57.30
C THR A 82 -18.04 -32.67 58.60
N SER A 83 -17.75 -33.97 58.53
CA SER A 83 -17.77 -34.84 59.73
C SER A 83 -16.70 -35.92 59.79
N PHE A 84 -16.17 -36.41 58.66
CA PHE A 84 -15.19 -37.50 58.68
C PHE A 84 -13.78 -36.98 58.96
N ARG A 85 -13.09 -37.62 59.90
CA ARG A 85 -11.65 -37.42 60.16
C ARG A 85 -10.93 -38.75 59.98
N ASP A 86 -9.77 -38.70 59.36
CA ASP A 86 -8.91 -39.88 59.26
C ASP A 86 -8.21 -40.12 60.60
N ALA A 87 -8.56 -41.23 61.26
CA ALA A 87 -8.01 -41.59 62.56
C ALA A 87 -6.48 -41.86 62.51
N SER A 88 -5.95 -42.23 61.34
CA SER A 88 -4.54 -42.53 61.15
C SER A 88 -3.69 -41.29 60.87
N PHE A 89 -4.32 -40.14 60.55
CA PHE A 89 -3.65 -38.91 60.13
C PHE A 89 -2.49 -38.54 61.05
N SER A 90 -2.70 -38.58 62.37
CA SER A 90 -1.67 -38.20 63.34
C SER A 90 -0.47 -39.17 63.35
N SER A 91 -0.72 -40.47 63.25
CA SER A 91 0.33 -41.49 63.19
C SER A 91 1.17 -41.33 61.92
N GLN A 92 0.52 -41.10 60.78
CA GLN A 92 1.17 -40.88 59.48
C GLN A 92 1.99 -39.58 59.47
N TYR A 93 1.42 -38.49 59.98
CA TYR A 93 2.04 -37.17 59.98
C TYR A 93 3.29 -37.15 60.87
N VAL A 94 3.26 -37.80 62.04
CA VAL A 94 4.42 -37.94 62.93
C VAL A 94 5.47 -38.88 62.33
N GLY A 95 5.04 -40.01 61.76
CA GLY A 95 5.94 -40.98 61.14
C GLY A 95 6.76 -40.38 60.00
N ALA A 96 6.11 -39.67 59.07
CA ALA A 96 6.78 -38.97 57.98
C ALA A 96 7.73 -37.87 58.48
N SER A 97 7.30 -37.12 59.50
CA SER A 97 8.14 -36.08 60.12
C SER A 97 9.42 -36.66 60.75
N SER A 98 9.35 -37.85 61.33
CA SER A 98 10.50 -38.47 62.03
C SER A 98 11.67 -38.82 61.12
N VAL A 99 11.41 -39.07 59.84
CA VAL A 99 12.44 -39.34 58.82
C VAL A 99 12.83 -38.11 58.01
N GLY A 100 12.23 -36.95 58.31
CA GLY A 100 12.57 -35.66 57.70
C GLY A 100 11.78 -35.29 56.44
N MET A 101 10.66 -35.97 56.15
CA MET A 101 9.81 -35.59 55.01
C MET A 101 9.06 -34.28 55.27
N LEU A 102 8.88 -33.50 54.21
CA LEU A 102 7.87 -32.44 54.19
C LEU A 102 6.49 -33.07 54.14
N ARG A 103 5.52 -32.49 54.86
CA ARG A 103 4.20 -33.12 55.03
C ARG A 103 3.07 -32.12 54.97
N GLY A 104 2.01 -32.47 54.28
CA GLY A 104 0.76 -31.72 54.17
C GLY A 104 -0.45 -32.59 54.48
N GLY A 105 -1.57 -31.96 54.80
CA GLY A 105 -2.86 -32.64 54.88
C GLY A 105 -3.70 -32.36 53.63
N TYR A 106 -4.60 -33.28 53.28
CA TYR A 106 -5.60 -33.05 52.25
C TYR A 106 -7.04 -33.29 52.72
N HIS A 107 -7.97 -32.65 52.02
CA HIS A 107 -9.40 -32.74 52.25
C HIS A 107 -10.11 -33.28 51.01
N PHE A 108 -10.80 -34.41 51.14
CA PHE A 108 -11.64 -34.95 50.07
C PHE A 108 -12.98 -34.19 50.02
N ALA A 109 -13.21 -33.47 48.93
CA ALA A 109 -14.33 -32.57 48.77
C ALA A 109 -15.66 -33.31 48.61
N ARG A 110 -16.70 -32.77 49.26
CA ARG A 110 -18.10 -33.20 49.09
C ARG A 110 -19.01 -32.01 48.75
N PRO A 111 -18.90 -31.41 47.53
CA PRO A 111 -19.77 -30.30 47.12
C PRO A 111 -21.28 -30.60 47.17
N ASP A 112 -21.65 -31.89 47.16
CA ASP A 112 -23.03 -32.37 47.32
C ASP A 112 -23.57 -32.25 48.76
N GLN A 113 -22.71 -32.04 49.76
CA GLN A 113 -23.11 -32.06 51.19
C GLN A 113 -23.19 -30.68 51.84
N SER A 114 -22.37 -29.73 51.42
CA SER A 114 -22.34 -28.35 51.95
C SER A 114 -21.62 -27.40 51.00
N ASP A 115 -21.59 -26.10 51.33
CA ASP A 115 -20.70 -25.16 50.66
C ASP A 115 -19.21 -25.40 51.00
N GLY A 116 -18.34 -24.76 50.20
CA GLY A 116 -16.89 -24.93 50.30
C GLY A 116 -16.28 -24.29 51.53
N ALA A 117 -16.84 -23.17 52.03
CA ALA A 117 -16.33 -22.52 53.24
C ALA A 117 -16.52 -23.41 54.48
N THR A 118 -17.68 -24.05 54.60
CA THR A 118 -17.98 -24.98 55.70
C THR A 118 -17.01 -26.17 55.74
N GLN A 119 -16.65 -26.71 54.57
CA GLN A 119 -15.66 -27.80 54.49
C GLN A 119 -14.23 -27.33 54.72
N ALA A 120 -13.87 -26.13 54.27
CA ALA A 120 -12.58 -25.52 54.58
C ALA A 120 -12.40 -25.28 56.09
N ASP A 121 -13.45 -24.82 56.79
CA ASP A 121 -13.44 -24.67 58.25
C ASP A 121 -13.21 -26.00 58.96
N PHE A 122 -13.95 -27.03 58.53
CA PHE A 122 -13.81 -28.38 59.08
C PHE A 122 -12.41 -28.96 58.80
N PHE A 123 -11.88 -28.78 57.60
CA PHE A 123 -10.55 -29.25 57.24
C PHE A 123 -9.44 -28.56 58.04
N THR A 124 -9.43 -27.24 58.02
CA THR A 124 -8.41 -26.44 58.71
C THR A 124 -8.48 -26.60 60.23
N SER A 125 -9.69 -26.89 60.73
CA SER A 125 -10.03 -27.41 62.06
C SER A 125 -9.15 -28.57 62.56
N ASN A 126 -8.90 -29.50 61.64
CA ASN A 126 -8.79 -30.92 61.98
C ASN A 126 -7.65 -31.63 61.25
N GLY A 127 -6.76 -30.87 60.60
CA GLY A 127 -5.59 -31.38 59.91
C GLY A 127 -4.37 -30.46 60.03
N GLY A 128 -3.22 -31.02 59.69
CA GLY A 128 -2.06 -30.31 59.10
C GLY A 128 -1.21 -29.39 59.97
N GLY A 129 -1.64 -28.94 61.15
CA GLY A 129 -0.82 -28.09 62.04
C GLY A 129 -0.28 -26.84 61.34
N TRP A 130 -1.14 -26.21 60.52
CA TRP A 130 -0.78 -25.30 59.44
C TRP A 130 0.16 -24.19 59.88
N SER A 131 1.39 -24.23 59.36
CA SER A 131 2.42 -23.23 59.61
C SER A 131 3.33 -23.13 58.40
N ALA A 132 4.09 -22.04 58.30
CA ALA A 132 5.08 -21.81 57.25
C ALA A 132 6.49 -22.11 57.80
N ASP A 133 6.66 -23.29 58.39
CA ASP A 133 7.84 -23.70 59.16
C ASP A 133 8.94 -24.37 58.30
N GLY A 134 8.75 -24.40 56.98
CA GLY A 134 9.65 -25.11 56.05
C GLY A 134 9.55 -26.63 56.12
N LYS A 135 8.56 -27.16 56.85
CA LYS A 135 8.27 -28.59 56.97
C LYS A 135 6.83 -28.90 56.56
N THR A 136 5.92 -27.94 56.76
CA THR A 136 4.49 -28.05 56.55
C THR A 136 4.13 -27.54 55.16
N MET A 137 3.55 -28.43 54.36
CA MET A 137 3.08 -28.10 53.02
C MET A 137 1.71 -27.39 53.09
N PRO A 138 1.34 -26.55 52.10
CA PRO A 138 0.02 -25.93 52.06
C PRO A 138 -1.12 -26.96 52.12
N PRO A 139 -2.29 -26.59 52.64
CA PRO A 139 -3.47 -27.46 52.59
C PRO A 139 -3.78 -27.91 51.16
N LEU A 140 -4.19 -29.16 50.96
CA LEU A 140 -4.59 -29.67 49.64
C LEU A 140 -6.11 -29.88 49.58
N LEU A 141 -6.75 -29.29 48.57
CA LEU A 141 -8.12 -29.60 48.19
C LEU A 141 -8.09 -30.77 47.21
N ASP A 142 -8.59 -31.92 47.61
CA ASP A 142 -8.85 -33.04 46.71
C ASP A 142 -10.29 -32.94 46.19
N ILE A 143 -10.42 -32.53 44.92
CA ILE A 143 -11.71 -32.40 44.25
C ILE A 143 -11.70 -33.11 42.92
N GLU A 144 -12.46 -34.20 42.85
CA GLU A 144 -12.47 -35.10 41.71
C GLU A 144 -13.82 -35.84 41.59
N ASN A 145 -13.85 -36.94 40.83
CA ASN A 145 -15.05 -37.75 40.61
C ASN A 145 -15.74 -38.13 41.93
N ASN A 146 -17.03 -37.83 42.07
CA ASN A 146 -17.80 -38.24 43.25
C ASN A 146 -17.95 -39.78 43.31
N PRO A 147 -17.38 -40.48 44.29
CA PRO A 147 -17.50 -41.94 44.37
C PRO A 147 -18.85 -42.39 44.94
N TYR A 148 -19.69 -41.46 45.42
CA TYR A 148 -20.98 -41.74 46.07
C TYR A 148 -22.20 -41.33 45.25
N GLY A 149 -22.03 -40.78 44.04
CA GLY A 149 -23.14 -40.20 43.30
C GLY A 149 -22.78 -39.73 41.90
N ALA A 150 -23.41 -38.64 41.46
CA ALA A 150 -23.18 -38.05 40.14
C ALA A 150 -21.75 -37.50 40.02
N GLU A 151 -21.12 -37.68 38.85
CA GLU A 151 -19.71 -37.39 38.57
C GLU A 151 -19.28 -35.98 39.00
N CYS A 152 -20.07 -34.95 38.67
CA CYS A 152 -19.88 -33.55 39.09
C CYS A 152 -20.71 -33.17 40.34
N TYR A 153 -20.95 -34.10 41.25
CA TYR A 153 -21.72 -33.89 42.49
C TYR A 153 -23.18 -33.41 42.29
N GLY A 154 -23.72 -33.57 41.07
CA GLY A 154 -25.06 -33.07 40.71
C GLY A 154 -25.11 -31.55 40.48
N LEU A 155 -23.95 -30.90 40.39
CA LEU A 155 -23.80 -29.45 40.23
C LEU A 155 -23.36 -29.10 38.81
N SER A 156 -23.70 -27.89 38.38
CA SER A 156 -23.18 -27.32 37.13
C SER A 156 -21.72 -26.84 37.27
N ALA A 157 -21.04 -26.67 36.14
CA ALA A 157 -19.67 -26.18 36.09
C ALA A 157 -19.45 -24.86 36.87
N SER A 158 -20.35 -23.89 36.73
CA SER A 158 -20.25 -22.62 37.45
C SER A 158 -20.47 -22.75 38.96
N GLN A 159 -21.30 -23.72 39.39
CA GLN A 159 -21.52 -24.01 40.81
C GLN A 159 -20.30 -24.69 41.42
N ILE A 160 -19.65 -25.62 40.70
CA ILE A 160 -18.39 -26.23 41.13
C ILE A 160 -17.28 -25.19 41.23
N VAL A 161 -17.11 -24.32 40.23
CA VAL A 161 -16.15 -23.21 40.27
C VAL A 161 -16.44 -22.28 41.46
N SER A 162 -17.70 -21.94 41.70
CA SER A 162 -18.07 -21.11 42.86
C SER A 162 -17.75 -21.79 44.20
N TRP A 163 -17.96 -23.10 44.29
CA TRP A 163 -17.65 -23.90 45.46
C TRP A 163 -16.15 -23.95 45.75
N ILE A 164 -15.32 -24.24 44.73
CA ILE A 164 -13.85 -24.25 44.84
C ILE A 164 -13.34 -22.88 45.27
N SER A 165 -13.91 -21.79 44.72
CA SER A 165 -13.55 -20.43 45.12
C SER A 165 -13.87 -20.15 46.59
N ALA A 166 -15.03 -20.60 47.09
CA ALA A 166 -15.40 -20.44 48.49
C ALA A 166 -14.49 -21.23 49.43
N PHE A 167 -14.19 -22.49 49.09
CA PHE A 167 -13.24 -23.32 49.84
C PHE A 167 -11.85 -22.67 49.89
N SER A 168 -11.32 -22.25 48.74
CA SER A 168 -9.98 -21.66 48.63
C SER A 168 -9.82 -20.38 49.43
N LYS A 169 -10.84 -19.51 49.39
CA LYS A 169 -10.86 -18.26 50.18
C LYS A 169 -10.86 -18.54 51.68
N GLU A 170 -11.67 -19.49 52.15
CA GLU A 170 -11.76 -19.80 53.57
C GLU A 170 -10.48 -20.50 54.07
N VAL A 171 -9.90 -21.41 53.29
CA VAL A 171 -8.59 -22.00 53.63
C VAL A 171 -7.51 -20.93 53.75
N GLN A 172 -7.46 -19.97 52.82
CA GLN A 172 -6.52 -18.86 52.89
C GLN A 172 -6.77 -17.97 54.11
N ALA A 173 -8.03 -17.69 54.45
CA ALA A 173 -8.39 -16.92 55.64
C ALA A 173 -7.96 -17.61 56.94
N ARG A 174 -8.11 -18.94 57.02
CA ARG A 174 -7.82 -19.74 58.22
C ARG A 174 -6.35 -20.07 58.42
N THR A 175 -5.62 -20.29 57.33
CA THR A 175 -4.23 -20.79 57.39
C THR A 175 -3.20 -19.78 56.92
N GLY A 176 -3.65 -18.68 56.29
CA GLY A 176 -2.78 -17.75 55.60
C GLY A 176 -2.07 -18.40 54.40
N ARG A 177 -2.67 -19.42 53.77
CA ARG A 177 -2.12 -20.15 52.61
C ARG A 177 -3.26 -20.53 51.66
N LEU A 178 -3.06 -20.35 50.36
CA LEU A 178 -3.98 -20.90 49.37
C LEU A 178 -3.83 -22.42 49.34
N PRO A 179 -4.92 -23.18 49.12
CA PRO A 179 -4.78 -24.60 48.95
C PRO A 179 -4.10 -24.93 47.62
N MET A 180 -3.38 -26.06 47.58
CA MET A 180 -3.07 -26.75 46.33
C MET A 180 -4.30 -27.56 45.90
N ILE A 181 -4.61 -27.59 44.60
CA ILE A 181 -5.76 -28.33 44.09
C ILE A 181 -5.30 -29.65 43.50
N TYR A 182 -5.82 -30.74 44.03
CA TYR A 182 -5.76 -32.06 43.44
C TYR A 182 -7.00 -32.34 42.57
N THR A 183 -6.76 -32.83 41.35
CA THR A 183 -7.78 -33.23 40.38
C THR A 183 -7.16 -34.15 39.31
N ASN A 184 -8.00 -34.68 38.40
CA ASN A 184 -7.56 -35.21 37.11
C ASN A 184 -8.04 -34.31 35.95
N TYR A 185 -7.43 -34.48 34.76
CA TYR A 185 -7.68 -33.63 33.59
C TYR A 185 -9.15 -33.67 33.12
N TYR A 186 -9.71 -34.86 32.95
CA TYR A 186 -11.04 -35.02 32.36
C TYR A 186 -12.13 -34.49 33.28
N TRP A 187 -12.06 -34.83 34.58
CA TRP A 187 -13.03 -34.32 35.55
C TRP A 187 -12.99 -32.79 35.62
N TRP A 188 -11.80 -32.18 35.60
CA TRP A 188 -11.70 -30.73 35.62
C TRP A 188 -12.32 -30.09 34.37
N GLN A 189 -12.11 -30.67 33.18
CA GLN A 189 -12.76 -30.19 31.96
C GLN A 189 -14.28 -30.25 32.07
N ASP A 190 -14.80 -31.42 32.42
CA ASP A 190 -16.24 -31.68 32.36
C ASP A 190 -16.99 -30.98 33.50
N CYS A 191 -16.44 -31.02 34.71
CA CYS A 191 -17.12 -30.54 35.91
C CYS A 191 -16.83 -29.08 36.28
N THR A 192 -15.85 -28.43 35.63
CA THR A 192 -15.60 -26.98 35.83
C THR A 192 -15.73 -26.16 34.55
N GLY A 193 -15.96 -26.80 33.40
CA GLY A 193 -15.89 -26.13 32.10
C GLY A 193 -14.45 -25.75 31.73
N ASN A 194 -13.48 -26.53 32.20
CA ASN A 194 -12.04 -26.27 32.07
C ASN A 194 -11.62 -24.88 32.60
N SER A 195 -12.16 -24.47 33.75
CA SER A 195 -11.99 -23.12 34.29
C SER A 195 -10.52 -22.78 34.58
N ALA A 196 -10.11 -21.56 34.19
CA ALA A 196 -8.79 -21.00 34.48
C ALA A 196 -8.75 -20.10 35.73
N ALA A 197 -9.81 -20.10 36.54
CA ALA A 197 -9.95 -19.20 37.68
C ALA A 197 -8.98 -19.48 38.85
N PHE A 198 -8.27 -20.61 38.84
CA PHE A 198 -7.47 -21.10 39.97
C PHE A 198 -5.99 -21.30 39.64
N THR A 199 -5.50 -20.74 38.53
CA THR A 199 -4.10 -20.85 38.10
C THR A 199 -3.10 -20.22 39.08
N ASN A 200 -3.58 -19.41 40.02
CA ASN A 200 -2.81 -18.88 41.14
C ASN A 200 -2.62 -19.88 42.30
N GLN A 201 -3.25 -21.05 42.24
CA GLN A 201 -3.10 -22.14 43.21
C GLN A 201 -2.19 -23.22 42.62
N PRO A 202 -1.35 -23.89 43.41
CA PRO A 202 -0.56 -25.02 42.92
C PRO A 202 -1.48 -26.16 42.42
N LEU A 203 -1.02 -26.92 41.44
CA LEU A 203 -1.79 -28.04 40.86
C LEU A 203 -1.14 -29.37 41.22
N HIS A 204 -1.93 -30.28 41.78
CA HIS A 204 -1.60 -31.69 41.96
C HIS A 204 -2.42 -32.51 40.96
N ILE A 205 -1.81 -32.97 39.87
CA ILE A 205 -2.54 -33.66 38.79
C ILE A 205 -2.39 -35.17 38.92
N ALA A 206 -3.51 -35.90 38.84
CA ALA A 206 -3.51 -37.35 38.69
C ALA A 206 -3.51 -37.76 37.22
N ALA A 207 -2.48 -38.49 36.80
CA ALA A 207 -2.41 -39.10 35.47
C ALA A 207 -1.52 -40.34 35.48
N TYR A 208 -2.12 -41.52 35.30
CA TYR A 208 -1.45 -42.81 35.36
C TYR A 208 -1.08 -43.34 33.97
N GLY A 209 0.01 -44.11 33.88
CA GLY A 209 0.40 -44.80 32.65
C GLY A 209 0.82 -43.86 31.51
N THR A 210 1.07 -42.59 31.81
CA THR A 210 1.55 -41.57 30.87
C THR A 210 2.96 -41.14 31.24
N SER A 211 3.74 -40.68 30.25
CA SER A 211 5.03 -40.02 30.47
C SER A 211 4.91 -38.51 30.66
N SER A 212 3.73 -37.94 30.39
CA SER A 212 3.41 -36.53 30.62
C SER A 212 1.92 -36.36 30.95
N PRO A 213 1.57 -35.78 32.10
CA PRO A 213 0.18 -35.49 32.43
C PRO A 213 -0.35 -34.35 31.54
N TRP A 214 -1.63 -34.42 31.16
CA TRP A 214 -2.31 -33.28 30.54
C TRP A 214 -2.76 -32.29 31.62
N ILE A 215 -2.53 -31.01 31.37
CA ILE A 215 -2.76 -29.95 32.35
C ILE A 215 -4.10 -29.28 32.07
N PRO A 216 -5.09 -29.36 32.98
CA PRO A 216 -6.38 -28.71 32.79
C PRO A 216 -6.30 -27.23 33.17
N GLY A 217 -7.40 -26.49 33.00
CA GLY A 217 -7.66 -25.20 33.66
C GLY A 217 -6.64 -24.09 33.43
N GLY A 218 -5.88 -24.11 32.33
CA GLY A 218 -4.91 -23.05 32.01
C GLY A 218 -3.73 -22.96 32.97
N TRP A 219 -3.50 -23.96 33.84
CA TRP A 219 -2.27 -24.02 34.62
C TRP A 219 -1.07 -24.15 33.67
N PRO A 220 0.02 -23.40 33.90
CA PRO A 220 1.20 -23.51 33.05
C PRO A 220 1.89 -24.87 33.20
N ASN A 221 1.82 -25.48 34.39
CA ASN A 221 2.31 -26.83 34.67
C ASN A 221 1.71 -27.38 35.97
N TYR A 222 1.91 -28.67 36.24
CA TYR A 222 1.66 -29.24 37.57
C TYR A 222 2.77 -28.84 38.55
N SER A 223 2.40 -28.71 39.82
CA SER A 223 3.33 -28.63 40.94
C SER A 223 3.66 -30.03 41.46
N VAL A 224 2.65 -30.89 41.57
CA VAL A 224 2.80 -32.32 41.87
C VAL A 224 2.11 -33.15 40.81
N TRP A 225 2.77 -34.20 40.33
CA TRP A 225 2.16 -35.21 39.47
C TRP A 225 2.08 -36.54 40.19
N GLN A 226 0.86 -37.05 40.37
CA GLN A 226 0.58 -38.40 40.81
C GLN A 226 0.59 -39.33 39.60
N TYR A 227 1.68 -40.11 39.49
CA TYR A 227 2.01 -40.86 38.28
C TYR A 227 1.73 -42.36 38.40
N SER A 228 1.50 -42.87 39.61
CA SER A 228 1.16 -44.28 39.83
C SER A 228 0.35 -44.48 41.11
N SER A 229 -0.73 -45.26 41.02
CA SER A 229 -1.55 -45.69 42.16
C SER A 229 -1.15 -47.05 42.75
N SER A 230 -0.09 -47.68 42.20
CA SER A 230 0.29 -49.06 42.55
C SER A 230 1.74 -49.20 43.03
N GLY A 231 2.47 -48.09 43.11
CA GLY A 231 3.83 -48.05 43.62
C GLY A 231 4.78 -47.19 42.77
N PRO A 232 6.03 -47.02 43.23
CA PRO A 232 6.71 -47.90 44.18
C PRO A 232 6.46 -47.61 45.67
N PHE A 233 5.86 -46.47 46.04
CA PHE A 233 5.62 -46.12 47.44
C PHE A 233 4.41 -46.84 48.06
N ALA A 234 4.31 -46.82 49.39
CA ALA A 234 3.21 -47.49 50.11
C ALA A 234 1.82 -46.89 49.85
N GLY A 235 1.77 -45.65 49.36
CA GLY A 235 0.58 -44.99 48.84
C GLY A 235 0.79 -44.55 47.40
N ASP A 236 -0.05 -43.64 46.91
CA ASP A 236 0.03 -43.18 45.54
C ASP A 236 1.33 -42.39 45.33
N SER A 237 2.03 -42.70 44.24
CA SER A 237 3.38 -42.20 43.98
C SER A 237 3.33 -40.88 43.23
N ASN A 238 4.00 -39.89 43.81
CA ASN A 238 4.02 -38.51 43.36
C ASN A 238 5.43 -38.06 42.98
N THR A 239 5.50 -37.08 42.08
CA THR A 239 6.73 -36.29 41.86
C THR A 239 6.41 -34.81 41.96
N TRP A 240 7.29 -34.07 42.63
CA TRP A 240 7.27 -32.62 42.63
C TRP A 240 8.04 -32.10 41.42
N ASN A 241 7.40 -31.19 40.69
CA ASN A 241 7.98 -30.53 39.53
C ASN A 241 8.99 -29.46 39.95
N GLY A 242 10.22 -29.88 40.22
CA GLY A 242 11.30 -28.99 40.60
C GLY A 242 12.36 -29.67 41.45
N THR A 243 13.09 -28.85 42.21
CA THR A 243 14.20 -29.30 43.05
C THR A 243 13.78 -29.44 44.51
N GLN A 244 14.61 -30.08 45.32
CA GLN A 244 14.40 -30.13 46.78
C GLN A 244 14.32 -28.73 47.38
N THR A 245 15.08 -27.78 46.83
CA THR A 245 15.07 -26.38 47.27
C THR A 245 13.73 -25.69 46.96
N SER A 246 13.16 -25.90 45.76
CA SER A 246 11.86 -25.30 45.44
C SER A 246 10.73 -25.94 46.25
N LEU A 247 10.82 -27.25 46.53
CA LEU A 247 9.90 -27.95 47.41
C LEU A 247 10.00 -27.46 48.87
N ASN A 248 11.21 -27.26 49.40
CA ASN A 248 11.40 -26.67 50.73
C ASN A 248 10.84 -25.24 50.79
N THR A 249 11.05 -24.46 49.73
CA THR A 249 10.51 -23.09 49.61
C THR A 249 8.99 -23.08 49.61
N PHE A 250 8.38 -24.07 48.94
CA PHE A 250 6.94 -24.27 48.95
C PHE A 250 6.41 -24.56 50.36
N ALA A 251 7.20 -25.17 51.24
CA ALA A 251 6.85 -25.40 52.64
C ALA A 251 7.15 -24.22 53.59
N THR A 252 7.97 -23.23 53.19
CA THR A 252 8.36 -22.09 54.05
C THR A 252 7.51 -20.84 53.90
N ASN A 253 6.75 -20.69 52.82
CA ASN A 253 6.07 -19.42 52.52
C ASN A 253 4.57 -19.48 52.86
N ALA A 254 4.07 -18.46 53.55
CA ALA A 254 2.65 -18.23 53.79
C ALA A 254 2.05 -17.31 52.71
N ASP A 255 0.89 -17.66 52.16
CA ASP A 255 0.12 -16.84 51.21
C ASP A 255 -0.82 -15.88 51.99
N SER A 256 -0.30 -14.72 52.40
CA SER A 256 -1.02 -13.75 53.25
C SER A 256 -2.43 -13.36 52.71
N PRO A 257 -3.46 -13.12 53.57
CA PRO A 257 -4.77 -12.66 53.12
C PRO A 257 -4.70 -11.21 52.60
N ALA A 258 -5.18 -10.97 51.38
CA ALA A 258 -4.97 -9.71 50.66
C ALA A 258 -5.95 -8.58 51.06
N PRO A 259 -5.48 -7.35 51.35
CA PRO A 259 -6.20 -6.11 51.06
C PRO A 259 -5.98 -5.70 49.57
N PRO A 260 -6.89 -4.94 48.93
CA PRO A 260 -6.78 -4.62 47.49
C PRO A 260 -5.53 -3.76 47.21
N PRO A 261 -4.98 -3.83 45.98
CA PRO A 261 -3.66 -4.40 45.72
C PRO A 261 -2.50 -3.39 45.73
N ALA A 262 -1.30 -3.87 46.05
CA ALA A 262 -0.06 -3.72 45.24
C ALA A 262 1.18 -4.37 45.90
N SER A 263 1.78 -5.38 45.25
CA SER A 263 3.23 -5.72 45.25
C SER A 263 3.51 -6.79 44.18
N PRO A 264 4.72 -6.82 43.61
CA PRO A 264 4.97 -6.68 42.17
C PRO A 264 4.51 -7.91 41.37
N LEU A 265 3.75 -7.64 40.31
CA LEU A 265 3.40 -8.64 39.31
C LEU A 265 4.69 -9.11 38.63
N VAL A 266 4.97 -10.41 38.65
CA VAL A 266 5.83 -11.02 37.64
C VAL A 266 5.03 -10.97 36.35
N ASN A 267 5.32 -9.98 35.52
CA ASN A 267 4.64 -9.72 34.25
C ASN A 267 5.71 -9.38 33.21
N PRO A 268 6.57 -10.35 32.86
CA PRO A 268 7.62 -10.11 31.87
C PRO A 268 7.00 -9.64 30.56
N SER A 269 7.73 -8.77 29.86
CA SER A 269 7.25 -8.19 28.59
C SER A 269 6.94 -9.28 27.55
N ILE A 270 7.70 -10.37 27.56
CA ILE A 270 7.53 -11.54 26.70
C ILE A 270 7.39 -12.73 27.64
N VAL A 271 6.28 -13.47 27.52
CA VAL A 271 5.88 -14.47 28.53
C VAL A 271 6.26 -15.88 28.08
N SER A 272 6.31 -16.10 26.77
CA SER A 272 6.61 -17.40 26.18
C SER A 272 7.55 -17.28 24.99
N THR A 273 8.36 -18.32 24.77
CA THR A 273 9.14 -18.47 23.52
C THR A 273 8.26 -18.74 22.29
N ALA A 274 6.96 -18.94 22.51
CA ALA A 274 5.94 -19.00 21.48
C ALA A 274 5.43 -17.61 21.06
N ASP A 275 5.63 -16.58 21.89
CA ASP A 275 5.11 -15.24 21.62
C ASP A 275 5.87 -14.59 20.46
N MET A 276 5.14 -13.97 19.55
CA MET A 276 5.73 -13.32 18.38
C MET A 276 5.99 -11.84 18.68
N VAL A 277 7.26 -11.47 18.78
CA VAL A 277 7.67 -10.09 19.00
C VAL A 277 7.97 -9.41 17.67
N ALA A 278 7.54 -8.15 17.49
CA ALA A 278 7.77 -7.40 16.26
C ALA A 278 7.93 -5.89 16.50
N ALA A 279 8.90 -5.25 15.85
CA ALA A 279 9.08 -3.80 15.87
C ALA A 279 8.43 -3.15 14.65
N ASP A 280 7.68 -2.05 14.80
CA ASP A 280 7.10 -1.32 13.68
C ASP A 280 7.98 -0.15 13.18
N SER A 281 7.55 0.48 12.09
CA SER A 281 8.28 1.59 11.44
C SER A 281 8.38 2.86 12.30
N THR A 282 7.53 3.02 13.32
CA THR A 282 7.61 4.13 14.28
C THR A 282 8.61 3.84 15.42
N GLY A 283 9.10 2.60 15.49
CA GLY A 283 9.99 2.12 16.54
C GLY A 283 9.28 1.56 17.76
N ALA A 284 7.96 1.33 17.70
CA ALA A 284 7.27 0.62 18.78
C ALA A 284 7.54 -0.87 18.67
N LEU A 285 7.83 -1.51 19.81
CA LEU A 285 8.01 -2.95 19.92
C LEU A 285 6.72 -3.56 20.49
N TRP A 286 6.20 -4.56 19.78
CA TRP A 286 4.96 -5.24 20.08
C TRP A 286 5.24 -6.70 20.42
N ASP A 287 4.55 -7.22 21.42
CA ASP A 287 4.44 -8.65 21.70
C ASP A 287 3.05 -9.14 21.28
N TYR A 288 3.00 -10.21 20.52
CA TYR A 288 1.78 -10.90 20.10
C TYR A 288 1.75 -12.26 20.81
N PRO A 289 1.02 -12.38 21.93
CA PRO A 289 1.04 -13.61 22.72
C PRO A 289 0.56 -14.81 21.91
N SER A 290 1.20 -15.95 22.07
CA SER A 290 0.70 -17.19 21.47
C SER A 290 -0.39 -17.80 22.34
N ASN A 291 -1.45 -18.30 21.70
CA ASN A 291 -2.48 -19.08 22.41
C ASN A 291 -2.07 -20.54 22.64
N GLY A 292 -0.85 -20.95 22.24
CA GLY A 292 -0.36 -22.32 22.37
C GLY A 292 -1.12 -23.36 21.55
N ALA A 293 -1.97 -22.94 20.62
CA ALA A 293 -2.80 -23.77 19.74
C ALA A 293 -2.63 -23.36 18.26
N GLY A 294 -1.49 -22.75 17.92
CA GLY A 294 -1.15 -22.32 16.56
C GLY A 294 -1.73 -20.96 16.17
N GLY A 295 -2.16 -20.13 17.13
CA GLY A 295 -2.71 -18.79 16.91
C GLY A 295 -2.03 -17.71 17.76
N LEU A 296 -2.30 -16.46 17.38
CA LEU A 296 -1.83 -15.26 18.07
C LEU A 296 -3.01 -14.52 18.72
N GLU A 297 -2.77 -13.97 19.90
CA GLU A 297 -3.71 -13.15 20.66
C GLU A 297 -3.51 -11.65 20.35
N PRO A 298 -4.39 -10.75 20.83
CA PRO A 298 -4.21 -9.32 20.67
C PRO A 298 -2.86 -8.83 21.20
N ARG A 299 -2.16 -8.02 20.41
CA ARG A 299 -0.83 -7.52 20.75
C ARG A 299 -0.81 -6.56 21.94
N LYS A 300 0.30 -6.54 22.67
CA LYS A 300 0.65 -5.53 23.69
C LYS A 300 1.92 -4.78 23.28
N GLN A 301 1.97 -3.46 23.52
CA GLN A 301 3.22 -2.70 23.31
C GLN A 301 4.16 -2.98 24.47
N ILE A 302 5.41 -3.33 24.18
CA ILE A 302 6.43 -3.72 25.18
C ILE A 302 7.70 -2.87 25.10
N GLY A 303 7.80 -1.93 24.15
CA GLY A 303 8.93 -1.00 24.05
C GLY A 303 8.75 0.09 23.00
N GLN A 304 9.70 1.02 22.97
CA GLN A 304 9.79 2.13 22.01
C GLN A 304 11.26 2.42 21.66
N GLY A 305 11.53 2.99 20.48
CA GLY A 305 12.87 3.37 20.04
C GLY A 305 13.60 2.29 19.23
N TRP A 306 12.88 1.27 18.77
CA TRP A 306 13.41 0.13 18.03
C TRP A 306 13.60 0.40 16.52
N THR A 307 13.95 1.63 16.15
CA THR A 307 14.27 2.01 14.76
C THR A 307 15.74 1.71 14.44
N GLY A 308 16.06 1.58 13.14
CA GLY A 308 17.43 1.30 12.69
C GLY A 308 17.95 -0.10 13.07
N MET A 309 17.05 -1.02 13.45
CA MET A 309 17.38 -2.41 13.72
C MET A 309 17.51 -3.18 12.40
N ARG A 310 18.57 -3.99 12.30
CA ARG A 310 18.78 -4.97 11.24
C ARG A 310 18.13 -6.31 11.59
N SER A 311 18.31 -6.75 12.84
CA SER A 311 17.66 -7.95 13.39
C SER A 311 17.39 -7.79 14.88
N ILE A 312 16.37 -8.52 15.36
CA ILE A 312 16.05 -8.71 16.77
C ILE A 312 15.89 -10.21 16.97
N THR A 313 16.33 -10.77 18.10
CA THR A 313 16.10 -12.17 18.47
C THR A 313 15.60 -12.26 19.91
N VAL A 314 14.50 -12.98 20.12
CA VAL A 314 13.97 -13.32 21.45
C VAL A 314 14.66 -14.59 21.92
N ILE A 315 15.38 -14.53 23.04
CA ILE A 315 16.02 -15.68 23.67
C ILE A 315 16.37 -15.33 25.11
N ASP A 316 16.32 -16.29 26.02
CA ASP A 316 16.91 -16.13 27.35
C ASP A 316 18.44 -16.18 27.22
N TRP A 317 19.08 -15.01 27.13
CA TRP A 317 20.49 -14.86 26.77
C TRP A 317 21.41 -15.13 27.97
N ASN A 318 20.94 -14.79 29.16
CA ASN A 318 21.69 -14.95 30.42
C ASN A 318 21.25 -16.17 31.25
N SER A 319 20.27 -16.94 30.76
CA SER A 319 19.70 -18.12 31.41
C SER A 319 19.07 -17.82 32.78
N ASP A 320 18.47 -16.64 32.94
CA ASP A 320 17.82 -16.22 34.19
C ASP A 320 16.32 -16.57 34.29
N GLY A 321 15.77 -17.16 33.22
CA GLY A 321 14.38 -17.57 33.12
C GLY A 321 13.44 -16.49 32.61
N VAL A 322 13.94 -15.30 32.24
CA VAL A 322 13.20 -14.24 31.57
C VAL A 322 13.74 -14.07 30.15
N LEU A 323 12.86 -13.88 29.17
CA LEU A 323 13.27 -13.71 27.78
C LEU A 323 13.88 -12.34 27.53
N ASP A 324 15.06 -12.34 26.89
CA ASP A 324 15.81 -11.15 26.51
C ASP A 324 15.65 -10.84 25.01
N LEU A 325 16.14 -9.66 24.62
CA LEU A 325 16.25 -9.27 23.22
C LEU A 325 17.71 -9.03 22.82
N LEU A 326 18.23 -9.85 21.91
CA LEU A 326 19.47 -9.56 21.20
C LEU A 326 19.15 -8.69 19.97
N ALA A 327 19.73 -7.50 19.88
CA ALA A 327 19.46 -6.53 18.83
C ALA A 327 20.71 -6.14 18.06
N GLN A 328 20.65 -6.26 16.74
CA GLN A 328 21.67 -5.83 15.79
C GLN A 328 21.19 -4.57 15.09
N LYS A 329 22.00 -3.50 15.09
CA LYS A 329 21.68 -2.27 14.35
C LYS A 329 22.28 -2.27 12.95
N THR A 330 21.66 -1.55 12.02
CA THR A 330 22.20 -1.33 10.67
C THR A 330 23.53 -0.57 10.69
N THR A 331 23.78 0.23 11.73
CA THR A 331 25.06 0.91 11.99
C THR A 331 26.17 -0.03 12.44
N GLY A 332 25.82 -1.28 12.77
CA GLY A 332 26.76 -2.35 13.06
C GLY A 332 27.13 -2.59 14.51
N SER A 333 26.35 -2.07 15.46
CA SER A 333 26.43 -2.47 16.87
C SER A 333 25.56 -3.70 17.16
N LEU A 334 25.97 -4.53 18.13
CA LEU A 334 25.20 -5.64 18.70
C LEU A 334 25.00 -5.40 20.19
N SER A 335 23.78 -5.54 20.70
CA SER A 335 23.48 -5.36 22.14
C SER A 335 22.40 -6.31 22.61
N VAL A 336 22.42 -6.67 23.89
CA VAL A 336 21.37 -7.43 24.58
C VAL A 336 20.58 -6.49 25.46
N TYR A 337 19.26 -6.63 25.47
CA TYR A 337 18.33 -5.93 26.36
C TYR A 337 17.77 -6.99 27.32
N PRO A 338 18.28 -7.07 28.57
CA PRO A 338 17.83 -8.08 29.52
C PRO A 338 16.36 -7.88 29.86
N GLY A 339 15.55 -8.94 29.84
CA GLY A 339 14.16 -8.92 30.27
C GLY A 339 14.06 -8.69 31.78
N LEU A 340 13.02 -7.98 32.22
CA LEU A 340 12.76 -7.78 33.64
C LEU A 340 11.54 -8.62 34.06
N PRO A 341 11.61 -9.34 35.21
CA PRO A 341 10.48 -10.11 35.71
C PRO A 341 9.20 -9.28 35.92
N GLY A 342 9.33 -7.97 36.22
CA GLY A 342 8.21 -7.04 36.39
C GLY A 342 7.69 -6.39 35.12
N GLY A 343 8.22 -6.75 33.95
CA GLY A 343 7.92 -6.13 32.67
C GLY A 343 8.93 -5.06 32.26
N GLY A 344 9.07 -4.86 30.96
CA GLY A 344 10.10 -4.02 30.35
C GLY A 344 11.45 -4.72 30.21
N PHE A 345 12.45 -3.94 29.78
CA PHE A 345 13.81 -4.40 29.58
C PHE A 345 14.79 -3.52 30.38
N GLY A 346 15.86 -4.13 30.89
CA GLY A 346 16.98 -3.45 31.53
C GLY A 346 17.80 -2.61 30.56
N ALA A 347 18.83 -1.93 31.09
CA ALA A 347 19.75 -1.15 30.26
C ALA A 347 20.47 -2.03 29.23
N PRO A 348 20.61 -1.58 27.97
CA PRO A 348 21.24 -2.39 26.92
C PRO A 348 22.70 -2.65 27.22
N GLN A 349 23.09 -3.92 27.16
CA GLN A 349 24.47 -4.38 27.26
C GLN A 349 25.07 -4.47 25.86
N THR A 350 26.08 -3.66 25.56
CA THR A 350 26.75 -3.69 24.25
C THR A 350 27.71 -4.88 24.17
N LEU A 351 27.40 -5.84 23.30
CA LEU A 351 28.28 -6.97 22.99
C LEU A 351 29.37 -6.58 21.98
N ALA A 352 29.03 -5.69 21.05
CA ALA A 352 29.97 -5.11 20.10
C ALA A 352 29.52 -3.73 19.64
N SER A 353 30.44 -2.77 19.59
CA SER A 353 30.12 -1.37 19.25
C SER A 353 30.00 -1.09 17.74
N SER A 354 30.65 -1.91 16.90
CA SER A 354 30.71 -1.72 15.44
C SER A 354 31.11 -3.01 14.73
N GLY A 355 30.99 -3.04 13.40
CA GLY A 355 31.47 -4.16 12.57
C GLY A 355 30.48 -5.31 12.37
N TRP A 356 29.35 -5.29 13.09
CA TRP A 356 28.33 -6.32 12.98
C TRP A 356 27.28 -6.05 11.91
N GLY A 357 27.34 -4.88 11.27
CA GLY A 357 26.32 -4.42 10.32
C GLY A 357 26.34 -5.15 8.98
N GLY A 358 27.34 -6.01 8.74
CA GLY A 358 27.50 -6.84 7.53
C GLY A 358 27.29 -8.34 7.75
N TYR A 359 26.88 -8.78 8.94
CA TYR A 359 26.62 -10.19 9.24
C TYR A 359 25.13 -10.53 9.13
N GLN A 360 24.82 -11.65 8.49
CA GLN A 360 23.60 -12.41 8.78
C GLN A 360 23.86 -13.26 10.03
N LEU A 361 22.90 -13.35 10.96
CA LEU A 361 23.09 -14.11 12.18
C LEU A 361 21.88 -14.97 12.54
N THR A 362 22.15 -16.07 13.23
CA THR A 362 21.15 -16.93 13.87
C THR A 362 21.66 -17.31 15.25
N VAL A 363 20.75 -17.40 16.23
CA VAL A 363 21.09 -17.53 17.66
C VAL A 363 20.41 -18.77 18.20
N GLY A 364 21.14 -19.55 18.99
CA GLY A 364 20.64 -20.78 19.56
C GLY A 364 21.71 -21.56 20.30
N TYR A 365 21.45 -22.83 20.57
CA TYR A 365 22.36 -23.75 21.26
C TYR A 365 23.09 -24.61 20.21
N TRP A 366 24.04 -23.99 19.50
CA TRP A 366 24.90 -24.71 18.54
C TRP A 366 25.80 -25.75 19.21
N LEU A 367 26.24 -25.42 20.44
CA LEU A 367 26.92 -26.31 21.36
C LEU A 367 25.90 -26.78 22.41
N ASN A 368 25.49 -28.04 22.35
CA ASN A 368 24.48 -28.58 23.26
C ASN A 368 24.90 -28.57 24.74
N SER A 369 26.20 -28.58 25.00
CA SER A 369 26.76 -28.54 26.35
C SER A 369 26.93 -27.12 26.92
N ALA A 370 26.69 -26.09 26.12
CA ALA A 370 26.90 -24.72 26.56
C ALA A 370 25.72 -24.22 27.42
N PRO A 371 25.98 -23.57 28.56
CA PRO A 371 24.93 -23.11 29.49
C PRO A 371 24.18 -21.85 29.02
N TYR A 372 24.66 -21.17 27.98
CA TYR A 372 24.09 -19.93 27.44
C TYR A 372 24.05 -19.99 25.92
N PRO A 373 23.10 -19.33 25.23
CA PRO A 373 23.01 -19.33 23.77
C PRO A 373 24.25 -18.78 23.06
N GLN A 374 24.50 -19.23 21.82
CA GLN A 374 25.59 -18.76 20.96
C GLN A 374 25.06 -18.13 19.68
N ILE A 375 25.92 -17.41 18.98
CA ILE A 375 25.59 -16.77 17.70
C ILE A 375 26.42 -17.44 16.60
N LEU A 376 25.75 -17.87 15.53
CA LEU A 376 26.43 -18.12 14.26
C LEU A 376 26.23 -16.91 13.35
N THR A 377 27.33 -16.38 12.82
CA THR A 377 27.30 -15.29 11.84
C THR A 377 27.85 -15.75 10.51
N ARG A 378 27.25 -15.28 9.43
CA ARG A 378 27.76 -15.37 8.07
C ARG A 378 28.12 -13.98 7.54
N SER A 379 29.38 -13.80 7.12
CA SER A 379 29.87 -12.54 6.52
C SER A 379 29.53 -12.43 5.04
N ASP A 380 29.55 -11.22 4.48
CA ASP A 380 29.37 -11.04 3.04
C ASP A 380 30.37 -11.84 2.18
N SER A 381 31.61 -12.00 2.66
CA SER A 381 32.65 -12.85 2.05
C SER A 381 32.44 -14.36 2.23
N GLY A 382 31.36 -14.78 2.89
CA GLY A 382 30.98 -16.19 3.06
C GLY A 382 31.70 -16.92 4.18
N VAL A 383 32.25 -16.20 5.15
CA VAL A 383 32.86 -16.78 6.36
C VAL A 383 31.75 -17.11 7.35
N LEU A 384 31.68 -18.36 7.83
CA LEU A 384 30.79 -18.76 8.92
C LEU A 384 31.58 -18.79 10.23
N THR A 385 31.13 -18.03 11.22
CA THR A 385 31.82 -17.85 12.52
C THR A 385 30.87 -18.18 13.67
N LEU A 386 31.38 -18.96 14.63
CA LEU A 386 30.73 -19.25 15.92
C LEU A 386 31.24 -18.30 16.99
N TRP A 387 30.33 -17.55 17.61
CA TRP A 387 30.60 -16.66 18.74
C TRP A 387 29.95 -17.24 19.99
N LYS A 388 30.77 -17.63 20.97
CA LYS A 388 30.28 -18.29 22.19
C LYS A 388 29.94 -17.24 23.23
N ASN A 389 28.91 -17.50 24.04
CA ASN A 389 28.60 -16.74 25.24
C ASN A 389 29.08 -17.52 26.48
N PRO A 390 30.25 -17.17 27.05
CA PRO A 390 30.80 -17.95 28.17
C PRO A 390 30.19 -17.60 29.53
N SER A 391 29.42 -16.52 29.65
CA SER A 391 29.08 -15.92 30.96
C SER A 391 27.67 -15.35 31.10
N GLY A 392 26.83 -15.43 30.06
CA GLY A 392 25.50 -14.83 30.03
C GLY A 392 25.49 -13.32 29.71
N GLY A 393 26.64 -12.64 29.68
CA GLY A 393 26.71 -11.17 29.49
C GLY A 393 27.59 -10.70 28.32
N GLY A 394 28.14 -11.62 27.51
CA GLY A 394 29.18 -11.29 26.54
C GLY A 394 29.31 -12.30 25.40
N ILE A 395 30.20 -12.01 24.45
CA ILE A 395 30.63 -12.96 23.41
C ILE A 395 32.15 -13.06 23.40
N ASP A 396 32.68 -14.21 22.97
CA ASP A 396 34.12 -14.41 22.78
C ASP A 396 34.64 -13.75 21.48
N ALA A 397 35.88 -14.04 21.11
CA ALA A 397 36.53 -13.48 19.92
C ALA A 397 36.01 -14.06 18.58
N GLY A 398 35.11 -15.05 18.61
CA GLY A 398 34.63 -15.75 17.43
C GLY A 398 35.61 -16.80 16.90
N THR A 399 35.09 -17.94 16.47
CA THR A 399 35.83 -19.03 15.83
C THR A 399 35.27 -19.29 14.44
N GLN A 400 36.09 -19.18 13.39
CA GLN A 400 35.66 -19.56 12.05
C GLN A 400 35.42 -21.07 11.97
N ILE A 401 34.23 -21.48 11.56
CA ILE A 401 33.83 -22.89 11.43
C ILE A 401 33.41 -23.26 9.99
N GLY A 402 33.46 -22.31 9.06
CA GLY A 402 33.18 -22.57 7.65
C GLY A 402 33.58 -21.42 6.71
N GLN A 403 33.60 -21.73 5.40
CA GLN A 403 33.87 -20.80 4.30
C GLN A 403 32.96 -21.16 3.11
N GLY A 404 32.66 -20.18 2.25
CA GLY A 404 31.84 -20.38 1.05
C GLY A 404 30.33 -20.29 1.30
N TRP A 405 29.94 -19.69 2.42
CA TRP A 405 28.53 -19.45 2.80
C TRP A 405 27.98 -18.14 2.22
N ASN A 406 28.66 -17.58 1.21
CA ASN A 406 28.22 -16.33 0.61
C ASN A 406 26.84 -16.50 -0.03
N SER A 407 26.01 -15.47 0.08
CA SER A 407 24.65 -15.43 -0.48
C SER A 407 23.67 -16.46 0.09
N LEU A 408 23.97 -17.07 1.25
CA LEU A 408 23.05 -17.97 1.96
C LEU A 408 22.31 -17.25 3.09
N ASN A 409 21.02 -17.53 3.25
CA ASN A 409 20.26 -17.23 4.47
C ASN A 409 20.25 -18.47 5.36
N LEU A 410 20.53 -18.29 6.66
CA LEU A 410 20.67 -19.35 7.65
C LEU A 410 19.55 -19.31 8.68
N THR A 411 18.98 -20.47 8.98
CA THR A 411 18.03 -20.67 10.09
C THR A 411 18.50 -21.85 10.92
N MET A 412 18.73 -21.64 12.23
CA MET A 412 19.16 -22.67 13.16
C MET A 412 17.96 -23.34 13.84
N VAL A 413 17.79 -24.64 13.67
CA VAL A 413 16.69 -25.43 14.25
C VAL A 413 17.06 -26.91 14.30
N ASP A 414 16.64 -27.63 15.33
CA ASP A 414 16.71 -29.10 15.34
C ASP A 414 15.70 -29.66 14.32
N PHE A 415 16.18 -29.95 13.10
CA PHE A 415 15.32 -30.31 11.98
C PHE A 415 15.12 -31.82 11.88
N ASP A 416 16.10 -32.60 12.33
CA ASP A 416 16.08 -34.06 12.28
C ASP A 416 15.71 -34.74 13.60
N GLY A 417 15.55 -33.98 14.69
CA GLY A 417 15.05 -34.44 15.99
C GLY A 417 16.08 -35.14 16.85
N ASP A 418 17.37 -34.99 16.55
CA ASP A 418 18.46 -35.65 17.27
C ASP A 418 18.88 -34.90 18.56
N GLY A 419 18.26 -33.76 18.83
CA GLY A 419 18.54 -32.90 19.97
C GLY A 419 19.66 -31.90 19.73
N ASN A 420 20.35 -31.93 18.60
CA ASN A 420 21.31 -30.92 18.17
C ASN A 420 20.62 -29.93 17.22
N GLN A 421 20.91 -28.63 17.36
CA GLN A 421 20.37 -27.66 16.40
C GLN A 421 21.15 -27.69 15.08
N ASP A 422 20.44 -27.88 13.97
CA ASP A 422 20.98 -27.91 12.61
C ASP A 422 20.94 -26.54 11.94
N LEU A 423 21.58 -26.42 10.76
CA LEU A 423 21.38 -25.27 9.87
C LEU A 423 20.58 -25.63 8.62
N LEU A 424 19.50 -24.88 8.41
CA LEU A 424 18.83 -24.76 7.12
C LEU A 424 19.45 -23.60 6.36
N ALA A 425 20.12 -23.89 5.24
CA ALA A 425 20.79 -22.89 4.42
C ALA A 425 20.06 -22.70 3.08
N GLN A 426 19.45 -21.54 2.91
CA GLN A 426 18.74 -21.13 1.70
C GLN A 426 19.70 -20.42 0.74
N ASP A 427 19.78 -20.86 -0.52
CA ASP A 427 20.47 -20.12 -1.58
C ASP A 427 19.58 -19.08 -2.29
N THR A 428 20.18 -18.28 -3.16
CA THR A 428 19.51 -17.19 -3.89
C THR A 428 18.38 -17.67 -4.82
N THR A 429 18.35 -18.96 -5.19
CA THR A 429 17.26 -19.54 -5.99
C THR A 429 16.05 -19.93 -5.14
N GLY A 430 16.18 -19.85 -3.81
CA GLY A 430 15.16 -20.31 -2.86
C GLY A 430 15.27 -21.79 -2.54
N THR A 431 16.35 -22.47 -2.94
CA THR A 431 16.61 -23.87 -2.57
C THR A 431 17.21 -23.93 -1.17
N VAL A 432 16.69 -24.80 -0.31
CA VAL A 432 17.14 -24.98 1.07
C VAL A 432 17.82 -26.32 1.24
N ARG A 433 19.05 -26.30 1.76
CA ARG A 433 19.84 -27.49 2.08
C ARG A 433 19.98 -27.64 3.60
N LEU A 434 19.89 -28.88 4.07
CA LEU A 434 20.12 -29.24 5.47
C LEU A 434 21.61 -29.50 5.73
N TYR A 435 22.12 -28.86 6.78
CA TYR A 435 23.47 -29.04 7.31
C TYR A 435 23.36 -29.50 8.75
N ARG A 436 23.48 -30.82 8.97
CA ARG A 436 23.34 -31.38 10.31
C ARG A 436 24.53 -31.09 11.21
N SER A 437 24.24 -30.76 12.45
CA SER A 437 25.24 -30.48 13.48
C SER A 437 25.71 -31.75 14.18
N ASN A 438 26.90 -31.72 14.77
CA ASN A 438 27.38 -32.76 15.68
C ASN A 438 27.23 -32.39 17.17
N GLY A 439 26.60 -31.26 17.47
CA GLY A 439 26.40 -30.74 18.84
C GLY A 439 27.68 -30.26 19.54
N ALA A 440 28.85 -30.45 18.93
CA ALA A 440 30.17 -30.12 19.46
C ALA A 440 30.85 -28.96 18.71
N GLY A 441 30.09 -28.25 17.87
CA GLY A 441 30.54 -27.03 17.19
C GLY A 441 30.84 -27.20 15.71
N GLY A 442 30.66 -28.40 15.14
CA GLY A 442 30.92 -28.71 13.74
C GLY A 442 29.74 -29.40 13.04
N PHE A 443 29.90 -29.64 11.74
CA PHE A 443 28.89 -30.34 10.93
C PHE A 443 29.20 -31.83 10.80
N MET A 444 28.16 -32.64 10.61
CA MET A 444 28.32 -34.03 10.18
C MET A 444 28.95 -34.10 8.79
N ALA A 445 29.81 -35.10 8.58
CA ALA A 445 30.44 -35.41 7.31
C ALA A 445 29.49 -36.23 6.43
N GLU A 446 28.65 -35.54 5.65
CA GLU A 446 27.59 -36.13 4.84
C GLU A 446 27.28 -35.30 3.58
N THR A 447 26.50 -35.87 2.66
CA THR A 447 25.94 -35.14 1.53
C THR A 447 24.77 -34.26 1.97
N ARG A 448 24.70 -33.03 1.47
CA ARG A 448 23.66 -32.05 1.88
C ARG A 448 22.35 -32.32 1.17
N LYS A 449 21.33 -32.71 1.94
CA LYS A 449 19.97 -32.97 1.44
C LYS A 449 19.25 -31.66 1.13
N THR A 450 18.63 -31.55 -0.04
CA THR A 450 17.64 -30.48 -0.32
C THR A 450 16.35 -30.80 0.41
N VAL A 451 15.87 -29.88 1.24
CA VAL A 451 14.69 -30.09 2.11
C VAL A 451 13.53 -29.15 1.78
N ALA A 452 13.77 -28.09 1.03
CA ALA A 452 12.73 -27.22 0.46
C ALA A 452 13.21 -26.45 -0.77
N THR A 453 12.25 -25.89 -1.52
CA THR A 453 12.46 -24.96 -2.63
C THR A 453 11.47 -23.79 -2.53
N GLY A 454 11.68 -22.73 -3.33
CA GLY A 454 10.78 -21.57 -3.38
C GLY A 454 10.86 -20.61 -2.20
N TRP A 455 11.89 -20.72 -1.35
CA TRP A 455 12.06 -19.86 -0.17
C TRP A 455 12.48 -18.43 -0.52
N ASN A 456 12.82 -18.14 -1.78
CA ASN A 456 13.03 -16.79 -2.28
C ASN A 456 11.74 -15.93 -2.20
N ALA A 457 10.58 -16.56 -2.00
CA ALA A 457 9.31 -15.86 -1.75
C ALA A 457 9.16 -15.33 -0.30
N PHE A 458 10.07 -15.66 0.63
CA PHE A 458 9.98 -15.25 2.02
C PHE A 458 10.95 -14.11 2.36
N THR A 459 10.46 -13.14 3.11
CA THR A 459 11.20 -11.97 3.58
C THR A 459 11.60 -12.06 5.06
N SER A 460 11.15 -13.10 5.76
CA SER A 460 11.53 -13.43 7.14
C SER A 460 11.20 -14.90 7.39
N VAL A 461 12.09 -15.62 8.08
CA VAL A 461 11.91 -17.01 8.53
C VAL A 461 12.45 -17.11 9.94
N THR A 462 11.58 -17.44 10.90
CA THR A 462 11.91 -17.44 12.32
C THR A 462 11.46 -18.72 12.99
N VAL A 463 12.28 -19.24 13.91
CA VAL A 463 11.97 -20.43 14.71
C VAL A 463 11.18 -20.04 15.96
N TYR A 464 10.10 -20.77 16.22
CA TYR A 464 9.29 -20.67 17.42
C TYR A 464 9.19 -22.03 18.09
N SER A 465 9.17 -22.02 19.43
CA SER A 465 8.93 -23.21 20.25
C SER A 465 7.63 -23.02 21.05
N GLY A 466 6.84 -24.08 21.20
CA GLY A 466 5.57 -24.04 21.92
C GLY A 466 4.38 -23.46 21.17
N PHE A 467 4.54 -23.01 19.92
CA PHE A 467 3.51 -22.24 19.20
C PHE A 467 2.24 -23.05 18.86
N ALA A 468 2.38 -24.29 18.40
CA ALA A 468 1.23 -25.13 18.05
C ALA A 468 0.64 -25.90 19.24
N PHE A 469 1.52 -26.27 20.18
CA PHE A 469 1.26 -26.93 21.45
C PHE A 469 2.57 -26.92 22.26
N PRO A 470 2.53 -27.09 23.59
CA PRO A 470 3.74 -27.14 24.42
C PRO A 470 4.76 -28.16 23.89
N GLY A 471 6.02 -27.73 23.72
CA GLY A 471 7.10 -28.56 23.18
C GLY A 471 7.13 -28.71 21.65
N SER A 472 6.18 -28.14 20.91
CA SER A 472 6.26 -28.08 19.44
C SER A 472 7.40 -27.17 18.97
N THR A 473 8.02 -27.51 17.84
CA THR A 473 8.96 -26.62 17.13
C THR A 473 8.39 -26.31 15.75
N GLY A 474 8.54 -25.07 15.29
CA GLY A 474 8.12 -24.69 13.96
C GLY A 474 8.71 -23.38 13.49
N LEU A 475 8.42 -23.03 12.24
CA LEU A 475 8.86 -21.79 11.60
C LEU A 475 7.66 -20.88 11.37
N ILE A 476 7.80 -19.59 11.67
CA ILE A 476 6.93 -18.55 11.10
C ILE A 476 7.66 -17.94 9.91
N GLN A 477 7.01 -17.96 8.75
CA GLN A 477 7.55 -17.44 7.50
C GLN A 477 6.68 -16.27 7.03
N ARG A 478 7.30 -15.11 6.77
CA ARG A 478 6.64 -13.97 6.11
C ARG A 478 6.96 -13.96 4.63
N ASN A 479 5.96 -13.88 3.77
CA ASN A 479 6.16 -13.74 2.32
C ASN A 479 6.39 -12.27 1.89
N THR A 480 6.64 -12.04 0.60
CA THR A 480 6.83 -10.70 0.04
C THR A 480 5.58 -9.81 0.10
N SER A 481 4.38 -10.40 0.13
CA SER A 481 3.10 -9.68 0.29
C SER A 481 2.77 -9.30 1.74
N GLY A 482 3.62 -9.67 2.71
CA GLY A 482 3.36 -9.45 4.14
C GLY A 482 2.40 -10.45 4.77
N GLY A 483 2.10 -11.55 4.08
CA GLY A 483 1.41 -12.72 4.65
C GLY A 483 2.36 -13.56 5.51
N ILE A 484 1.91 -13.98 6.68
CA ILE A 484 2.64 -14.90 7.57
C ILE A 484 1.96 -16.26 7.66
N ARG A 485 2.77 -17.31 7.76
CA ARG A 485 2.32 -18.69 7.97
C ARG A 485 3.21 -19.42 8.98
N TYR A 486 2.63 -20.32 9.75
CA TYR A 486 3.35 -21.27 10.59
C TYR A 486 3.61 -22.57 9.82
N VAL A 487 4.79 -23.15 9.99
CA VAL A 487 5.22 -24.41 9.37
C VAL A 487 5.80 -25.31 10.46
N PRO A 488 5.13 -26.42 10.82
CA PRO A 488 5.66 -27.34 11.84
C PRO A 488 7.00 -27.95 11.43
N VAL A 489 7.91 -28.12 12.38
CA VAL A 489 9.16 -28.87 12.25
C VAL A 489 9.09 -30.05 13.22
N PRO A 490 8.60 -31.23 12.79
CA PRO A 490 8.37 -32.38 13.65
C PRO A 490 9.65 -33.11 14.12
N GLY A 491 10.85 -32.68 13.71
CA GLY A 491 12.11 -33.35 14.06
C GLY A 491 12.28 -34.69 13.34
N ASN A 492 12.02 -34.72 12.03
CA ASN A 492 12.20 -35.93 11.20
C ASN A 492 12.75 -35.62 9.80
N SER A 493 13.52 -34.53 9.67
CA SER A 493 14.09 -34.05 8.41
C SER A 493 13.05 -33.71 7.33
N SER A 494 11.84 -33.31 7.74
CA SER A 494 10.75 -32.89 6.87
C SER A 494 9.95 -31.75 7.49
N PHE A 495 9.27 -30.95 6.66
CA PHE A 495 8.33 -29.93 7.13
C PHE A 495 6.92 -30.51 7.26
N GLY A 496 6.17 -30.08 8.28
CA GLY A 496 4.74 -30.35 8.41
C GLY A 496 3.88 -29.45 7.53
N THR A 497 2.56 -29.66 7.57
CA THR A 497 1.60 -28.87 6.79
C THR A 497 1.55 -27.41 7.27
N PRO A 498 1.79 -26.41 6.39
CA PRO A 498 1.71 -25.01 6.77
C PRO A 498 0.28 -24.53 7.12
N SER A 499 0.15 -23.61 8.06
CA SER A 499 -1.11 -22.90 8.39
C SER A 499 -0.93 -21.38 8.28
N ALA A 500 -1.92 -20.68 7.72
CA ALA A 500 -1.88 -19.22 7.60
C ALA A 500 -2.21 -18.55 8.95
N LEU A 501 -1.47 -17.50 9.30
CA LEU A 501 -1.66 -16.75 10.55
C LEU A 501 -2.18 -15.32 10.35
N GLY A 502 -1.98 -14.73 9.16
CA GLY A 502 -2.48 -13.39 8.84
C GLY A 502 -1.70 -12.69 7.73
N SER A 503 -2.08 -11.45 7.42
CA SER A 503 -1.46 -10.58 6.42
C SER A 503 -1.17 -9.18 6.99
N GLY A 504 -0.47 -8.32 6.22
CA GLY A 504 -0.16 -6.94 6.64
C GLY A 504 1.13 -6.78 7.45
N TRP A 505 2.01 -7.78 7.46
CA TRP A 505 3.23 -7.80 8.29
C TRP A 505 4.47 -7.16 7.65
N ASN A 506 4.34 -6.56 6.47
CA ASN A 506 5.44 -5.90 5.76
C ASN A 506 6.08 -4.71 6.52
N PRO A 507 5.31 -3.86 7.24
CA PRO A 507 5.89 -2.74 7.97
C PRO A 507 6.70 -3.12 9.23
N TYR A 508 6.68 -4.39 9.64
CA TYR A 508 7.28 -4.85 10.88
C TYR A 508 8.64 -5.52 10.66
N LEU A 509 9.54 -5.45 11.64
CA LEU A 509 10.66 -6.36 11.81
C LEU A 509 10.23 -7.43 12.82
N ILE A 510 10.01 -8.67 12.37
CA ILE A 510 9.65 -9.79 13.25
C ILE A 510 10.91 -10.30 13.95
N ALA A 511 10.87 -10.41 15.27
CA ALA A 511 11.98 -10.89 16.07
C ALA A 511 12.19 -12.40 15.86
N GLY A 512 13.45 -12.82 15.91
CA GLY A 512 13.96 -14.16 15.64
C GLY A 512 14.67 -14.31 14.28
N GLY A 513 15.10 -13.20 13.68
CA GLY A 513 15.94 -13.14 12.47
C GLY A 513 16.01 -11.74 11.85
N GLU A 514 16.90 -11.54 10.88
CA GLU A 514 16.82 -10.35 10.00
C GLU A 514 15.75 -10.53 8.91
N ASN A 515 15.35 -9.43 8.28
CA ASN A 515 14.65 -9.55 7.00
C ASN A 515 15.60 -10.17 5.97
N ILE A 516 15.24 -11.33 5.43
CA ILE A 516 16.00 -12.04 4.39
C ILE A 516 15.42 -11.75 3.02
N ASN A 517 16.17 -11.95 1.94
CA ASN A 517 15.71 -11.67 0.57
C ASN A 517 15.15 -10.22 0.41
N THR A 518 15.78 -9.25 1.10
CA THR A 518 15.40 -7.82 1.06
C THR A 518 15.73 -7.14 -0.26
N SER A 519 16.67 -7.70 -1.04
CA SER A 519 16.65 -7.60 -2.50
C SER A 519 15.72 -8.68 -3.04
N LEU A 520 14.43 -8.34 -3.03
CA LEU A 520 13.32 -9.23 -3.38
C LEU A 520 13.49 -9.80 -4.80
N PRO A 521 13.09 -11.05 -5.10
CA PRO A 521 12.24 -11.22 -6.27
C PRO A 521 10.98 -10.38 -5.99
N ALA A 522 10.84 -9.26 -6.72
CA ALA A 522 9.86 -8.18 -6.52
C ALA A 522 8.76 -8.47 -5.47
N THR A 523 8.71 -7.65 -4.41
CA THR A 523 7.48 -7.48 -3.63
C THR A 523 6.31 -7.25 -4.59
N PRO A 524 5.09 -7.70 -4.24
CA PRO A 524 3.90 -6.98 -4.62
C PRO A 524 4.07 -5.51 -4.26
N ASP A 525 4.53 -4.76 -5.23
CA ASP A 525 4.86 -3.36 -5.13
C ASP A 525 4.28 -2.76 -6.38
N PRO A 526 3.18 -2.00 -6.26
CA PRO A 526 2.50 -1.49 -7.42
C PRO A 526 3.50 -0.72 -8.29
N SER A 527 3.39 -0.91 -9.60
CA SER A 527 4.29 -0.26 -10.57
C SER A 527 4.35 1.26 -10.37
N ILE A 528 3.27 1.85 -9.86
CA ILE A 528 3.15 3.26 -9.53
C ILE A 528 2.75 3.33 -8.06
N LYS A 529 3.56 4.01 -7.25
CA LYS A 529 3.49 3.93 -5.78
C LYS A 529 2.82 5.13 -5.15
N SER A 530 2.83 6.26 -5.83
CA SER A 530 2.29 7.53 -5.34
C SER A 530 1.71 8.33 -6.49
N VAL A 531 0.67 9.12 -6.20
CA VAL A 531 0.11 10.11 -7.14
C VAL A 531 1.12 11.19 -7.54
N SER A 532 2.18 11.35 -6.73
CA SER A 532 3.29 12.25 -7.01
C SER A 532 4.32 11.66 -7.96
N ASP A 533 4.31 10.35 -8.20
CA ASP A 533 5.29 9.70 -9.08
C ASP A 533 5.15 10.23 -10.52
N VAL A 534 6.27 10.56 -11.16
CA VAL A 534 6.28 10.92 -12.58
C VAL A 534 6.37 9.63 -13.39
N VAL A 535 5.35 9.38 -14.21
CA VAL A 535 5.32 8.25 -15.14
C VAL A 535 5.54 8.76 -16.56
N THR A 536 6.40 8.09 -17.33
CA THR A 536 6.69 8.48 -18.72
C THR A 536 6.76 7.31 -19.67
N VAL A 537 6.55 7.57 -20.95
CA VAL A 537 6.83 6.65 -22.04
C VAL A 537 7.96 7.21 -22.90
N ASP A 538 9.02 6.43 -23.09
CA ASP A 538 10.14 6.83 -23.95
C ASP A 538 9.87 6.57 -25.43
N ALA A 539 10.76 7.03 -26.31
CA ALA A 539 10.61 6.87 -27.75
C ALA A 539 10.60 5.41 -28.23
N ALA A 540 11.13 4.47 -27.44
CA ALA A 540 11.09 3.04 -27.73
C ALA A 540 9.79 2.37 -27.24
N GLY A 541 8.91 3.13 -26.56
CA GLY A 541 7.67 2.63 -25.98
C GLY A 541 7.86 1.93 -24.63
N ASN A 542 8.97 2.15 -23.94
CA ASN A 542 9.15 1.69 -22.56
C ASN A 542 8.46 2.65 -21.60
N LEU A 543 7.77 2.08 -20.62
CA LEU A 543 7.09 2.82 -19.56
C LEU A 543 8.02 2.89 -18.34
N TRP A 544 8.23 4.08 -17.82
CA TRP A 544 9.11 4.38 -16.70
C TRP A 544 8.37 5.10 -15.58
N ARG A 545 8.74 4.82 -14.34
CA ARG A 545 8.25 5.49 -13.13
C ARG A 545 9.42 6.11 -12.38
N TYR A 546 9.28 7.37 -12.00
CA TYR A 546 10.26 8.13 -11.25
C TYR A 546 9.63 8.57 -9.92
N PRO A 547 10.16 8.10 -8.76
CA PRO A 547 9.68 8.57 -7.47
C PRO A 547 9.92 10.06 -7.31
N VAL A 548 8.99 10.76 -6.66
CA VAL A 548 9.15 12.19 -6.34
C VAL A 548 9.21 12.38 -4.83
N ALA A 549 10.20 13.15 -4.38
CA ALA A 549 10.32 13.61 -3.00
C ALA A 549 10.82 15.06 -2.97
N ASN A 550 10.11 15.94 -2.27
CA ASN A 550 10.46 17.37 -2.13
C ASN A 550 10.72 18.06 -3.48
N ALA A 551 9.85 17.84 -4.48
CA ALA A 551 10.01 18.32 -5.85
C ALA A 551 11.28 17.83 -6.61
N GLY A 552 11.99 16.83 -6.08
CA GLY A 552 13.10 16.15 -6.77
C GLY A 552 12.69 14.80 -7.36
N LEU A 553 13.20 14.49 -8.56
CA LEU A 553 13.04 13.17 -9.19
C LEU A 553 14.11 12.20 -8.68
N GLY A 554 13.69 11.03 -8.21
CA GLY A 554 14.59 9.90 -7.97
C GLY A 554 14.88 9.10 -9.24
N ALA A 555 15.60 8.00 -9.08
CA ALA A 555 16.00 7.14 -10.20
C ALA A 555 14.78 6.49 -10.87
N GLY A 556 14.79 6.48 -12.21
CA GLY A 556 13.75 5.85 -13.02
C GLY A 556 13.78 4.33 -12.91
N THR A 557 12.61 3.73 -12.77
CA THR A 557 12.39 2.28 -12.83
C THR A 557 11.51 1.98 -14.03
N GLN A 558 11.95 1.06 -14.90
CA GLN A 558 11.09 0.59 -15.99
C GLN A 558 9.99 -0.29 -15.41
N ILE A 559 8.74 0.04 -15.73
CA ILE A 559 7.53 -0.62 -15.19
C ILE A 559 6.62 -1.18 -16.28
N GLY A 560 7.04 -1.10 -17.54
CA GLY A 560 6.33 -1.69 -18.68
C GLY A 560 7.04 -1.43 -20.02
N TYR A 561 6.51 -2.02 -21.09
CA TYR A 561 6.99 -1.85 -22.46
C TYR A 561 5.84 -2.04 -23.46
N GLY A 562 6.06 -1.65 -24.73
CA GLY A 562 5.09 -1.80 -25.81
C GLY A 562 4.06 -0.66 -25.90
N PHE A 563 4.30 0.46 -25.22
CA PHE A 563 3.45 1.64 -25.27
C PHE A 563 3.78 2.48 -26.51
N THR A 564 3.40 1.98 -27.68
CA THR A 564 3.56 2.68 -28.97
C THR A 564 2.24 3.31 -29.44
N GLY A 565 2.29 4.36 -30.26
CA GLY A 565 1.07 5.03 -30.76
C GLY A 565 0.20 5.61 -29.62
N ILE A 566 0.85 6.13 -28.58
CA ILE A 566 0.20 6.80 -27.46
C ILE A 566 0.00 8.26 -27.82
N LYS A 567 -1.23 8.75 -27.65
CA LYS A 567 -1.55 10.18 -27.69
C LYS A 567 -1.34 10.82 -26.32
N SER A 568 -1.87 10.20 -25.28
CA SER A 568 -1.65 10.62 -23.89
C SER A 568 -1.80 9.47 -22.90
N ILE A 569 -1.20 9.64 -21.72
CA ILE A 569 -1.25 8.68 -20.62
C ILE A 569 -1.55 9.44 -19.33
N HIS A 570 -2.34 8.86 -18.43
CA HIS A 570 -2.80 9.48 -17.19
C HIS A 570 -2.71 8.46 -16.06
N VAL A 571 -2.30 8.92 -14.87
CA VAL A 571 -2.19 8.11 -13.66
C VAL A 571 -3.34 8.48 -12.73
N THR A 572 -4.15 7.51 -12.35
CA THR A 572 -5.22 7.67 -11.34
C THR A 572 -5.63 6.29 -10.84
N ASP A 573 -6.16 6.19 -9.63
CA ASP A 573 -6.89 4.99 -9.18
C ASP A 573 -8.30 5.02 -9.79
N TRP A 574 -8.46 4.46 -11.00
CA TRP A 574 -9.69 4.55 -11.78
C TRP A 574 -10.78 3.63 -11.24
N ASN A 575 -10.39 2.44 -10.80
CA ASN A 575 -11.31 1.42 -10.29
C ASN A 575 -11.56 1.52 -8.77
N ALA A 576 -10.91 2.48 -8.08
CA ALA A 576 -11.01 2.72 -6.65
C ALA A 576 -10.61 1.50 -5.81
N ASP A 577 -9.57 0.78 -6.23
CA ASP A 577 -9.04 -0.39 -5.53
C ASP A 577 -7.85 -0.08 -4.60
N GLY A 578 -7.41 1.19 -4.57
CA GLY A 578 -6.27 1.67 -3.79
C GLY A 578 -4.93 1.56 -4.51
N THR A 579 -4.89 1.03 -5.73
CA THR A 579 -3.72 0.96 -6.60
C THR A 579 -3.85 1.94 -7.75
N LEU A 580 -2.75 2.60 -8.14
CA LEU A 580 -2.79 3.52 -9.26
C LEU A 580 -2.79 2.78 -10.60
N ASP A 581 -3.73 3.16 -11.46
CA ASP A 581 -3.92 2.63 -12.80
C ASP A 581 -3.32 3.57 -13.86
N LEU A 582 -3.26 3.07 -15.10
CA LEU A 582 -3.02 3.90 -16.27
C LEU A 582 -4.24 3.96 -17.19
N LEU A 583 -4.69 5.18 -17.46
CA LEU A 583 -5.53 5.47 -18.62
C LEU A 583 -4.66 5.87 -19.79
N VAL A 584 -4.83 5.19 -20.92
CA VAL A 584 -4.01 5.36 -22.11
C VAL A 584 -4.90 5.68 -23.30
N GLN A 585 -4.74 6.90 -23.82
CA GLN A 585 -5.37 7.36 -25.04
C GLN A 585 -4.44 7.08 -26.22
N ARG A 586 -4.92 6.36 -27.23
CA ARG A 586 -4.14 6.01 -28.42
C ARG A 586 -4.41 6.95 -29.58
N THR A 587 -3.43 7.06 -30.48
CA THR A 587 -3.56 7.86 -31.72
C THR A 587 -4.57 7.26 -32.70
N ASP A 588 -4.87 5.96 -32.61
CA ASP A 588 -5.93 5.28 -33.38
C ASP A 588 -7.35 5.54 -32.83
N GLY A 589 -7.46 6.25 -31.71
CA GLY A 589 -8.72 6.65 -31.11
C GLY A 589 -9.30 5.70 -30.07
N ARG A 590 -8.56 4.68 -29.65
CA ARG A 590 -8.93 3.86 -28.47
C ARG A 590 -8.60 4.55 -27.15
N LEU A 591 -9.42 4.27 -26.14
CA LEU A 591 -9.15 4.57 -24.74
C LEU A 591 -9.04 3.26 -23.96
N LEU A 592 -7.87 3.01 -23.37
CA LEU A 592 -7.53 1.78 -22.67
C LEU A 592 -7.27 2.06 -21.19
N LEU A 593 -7.68 1.12 -20.34
CA LEU A 593 -7.34 1.09 -18.92
C LEU A 593 -6.38 -0.08 -18.67
N TYR A 594 -5.28 0.19 -17.99
CA TYR A 594 -4.35 -0.80 -17.47
C TYR A 594 -4.48 -0.75 -15.96
N PRO A 595 -5.32 -1.60 -15.34
CA PRO A 595 -5.52 -1.55 -13.91
C PRO A 595 -4.25 -2.01 -13.19
N GLY A 596 -3.79 -1.25 -12.20
CA GLY A 596 -2.60 -1.54 -11.42
C GLY A 596 -2.76 -2.85 -10.67
N ALA A 597 -1.68 -3.62 -10.57
CA ALA A 597 -1.63 -4.75 -9.67
C ALA A 597 -0.90 -4.33 -8.40
N SER A 598 -1.48 -4.59 -7.22
CA SER A 598 -0.77 -4.49 -5.94
C SER A 598 0.50 -5.36 -5.93
N GLY A 599 0.55 -6.37 -6.80
CA GLY A 599 1.67 -7.24 -7.20
C GLY A 599 2.85 -6.59 -7.94
N GLY A 600 2.69 -5.37 -8.43
CA GLY A 600 3.53 -4.84 -9.49
C GLY A 600 3.09 -5.31 -10.87
N GLY A 601 3.33 -4.47 -11.87
CA GLY A 601 2.74 -4.61 -13.21
C GLY A 601 1.29 -4.12 -13.26
N PHE A 602 0.63 -4.49 -14.35
CA PHE A 602 -0.77 -4.18 -14.63
C PHE A 602 -1.55 -5.47 -14.87
N THR A 603 -2.79 -5.51 -14.41
CA THR A 603 -3.73 -6.61 -14.69
C THR A 603 -4.26 -6.51 -16.13
N GLY A 604 -5.24 -7.35 -16.48
CA GLY A 604 -5.77 -7.42 -17.85
C GLY A 604 -6.24 -6.06 -18.39
N VAL A 605 -5.72 -5.66 -19.55
CA VAL A 605 -6.05 -4.39 -20.20
C VAL A 605 -7.52 -4.37 -20.60
N LEU A 606 -8.24 -3.32 -20.20
CA LEU A 606 -9.63 -3.09 -20.55
C LEU A 606 -9.73 -2.02 -21.64
N THR A 607 -10.65 -2.20 -22.59
CA THR A 607 -10.98 -1.16 -23.57
C THR A 607 -12.19 -0.39 -23.06
N LEU A 608 -11.97 0.84 -22.56
CA LEU A 608 -13.05 1.72 -22.12
C LEU A 608 -13.81 2.30 -23.32
N ALA A 609 -13.12 2.54 -24.44
CA ALA A 609 -13.73 2.90 -25.72
C ALA A 609 -12.90 2.43 -26.91
N GLY A 610 -13.58 1.87 -27.92
CA GLY A 610 -12.94 1.26 -29.09
C GLY A 610 -12.52 2.22 -30.21
N SER A 611 -13.05 3.45 -30.22
CA SER A 611 -12.73 4.48 -31.24
C SER A 611 -13.23 5.86 -30.78
N GLY A 612 -12.91 6.91 -31.55
CA GLY A 612 -13.42 8.27 -31.34
C GLY A 612 -12.64 9.13 -30.35
N TRP A 613 -11.69 8.56 -29.61
CA TRP A 613 -10.93 9.30 -28.59
C TRP A 613 -9.76 10.10 -29.14
N ALA A 614 -9.34 9.89 -30.40
CA ALA A 614 -8.19 10.59 -30.98
C ALA A 614 -8.40 12.11 -31.08
N GLY A 615 -9.66 12.56 -31.18
CA GLY A 615 -10.01 13.97 -31.30
C GLY A 615 -10.11 14.75 -29.99
N TYR A 616 -10.02 14.07 -28.83
CA TYR A 616 -10.14 14.71 -27.52
C TYR A 616 -8.79 15.09 -26.93
N ASP A 617 -8.71 16.27 -26.34
CA ASP A 617 -7.76 16.56 -25.27
C ASP A 617 -8.39 16.22 -23.93
N MET A 618 -7.67 15.60 -22.99
CA MET A 618 -8.26 15.09 -21.75
C MET A 618 -7.34 15.23 -20.56
N THR A 619 -7.96 15.45 -19.42
CA THR A 619 -7.35 15.42 -18.09
C THR A 619 -8.18 14.54 -17.16
N VAL A 620 -7.52 13.93 -16.18
CA VAL A 620 -8.11 12.90 -15.31
C VAL A 620 -7.86 13.27 -13.86
N GLY A 621 -8.89 13.12 -13.04
CA GLY A 621 -8.80 13.35 -11.61
C GLY A 621 -10.16 13.39 -10.92
N GLN A 622 -10.18 13.85 -9.68
CA GLN A 622 -11.36 13.88 -8.84
C GLN A 622 -12.28 15.08 -9.17
N TRP A 623 -12.93 15.05 -10.32
CA TRP A 623 -13.82 16.13 -10.79
C TRP A 623 -15.05 16.35 -9.88
N ILE A 624 -15.61 15.25 -9.37
CA ILE A 624 -16.73 15.28 -8.44
C ILE A 624 -16.19 15.01 -7.04
N ARG A 625 -16.27 15.99 -6.16
CA ARG A 625 -15.78 15.89 -4.79
C ARG A 625 -16.52 14.80 -4.03
N GLY A 626 -15.77 13.90 -3.38
CA GLY A 626 -16.33 12.75 -2.65
C GLY A 626 -16.90 11.64 -3.53
N GLY A 627 -16.81 11.75 -4.86
CA GLY A 627 -17.14 10.66 -5.77
C GLY A 627 -16.23 9.45 -5.53
N ARG A 628 -16.78 8.23 -5.57
CA ARG A 628 -15.99 7.00 -5.38
C ARG A 628 -14.91 6.83 -6.46
N PHE A 629 -15.24 7.17 -7.70
CA PHE A 629 -14.36 7.01 -8.86
C PHE A 629 -13.94 8.37 -9.40
N PRO A 630 -12.74 8.47 -9.99
CA PRO A 630 -12.31 9.68 -10.70
C PRO A 630 -13.12 9.88 -11.99
N SER A 631 -12.88 11.02 -12.63
CA SER A 631 -13.53 11.41 -13.87
C SER A 631 -12.51 11.79 -14.93
N ILE A 632 -12.91 11.65 -16.19
CA ILE A 632 -12.21 12.25 -17.33
C ILE A 632 -12.95 13.54 -17.68
N VAL A 633 -12.24 14.65 -17.77
CA VAL A 633 -12.76 15.87 -18.39
C VAL A 633 -12.05 16.02 -19.73
N ALA A 634 -12.82 15.97 -20.82
CA ALA A 634 -12.30 15.94 -22.17
C ALA A 634 -12.87 17.07 -23.02
N GLN A 635 -11.97 17.76 -23.71
CA GLN A 635 -12.26 18.82 -24.67
C GLN A 635 -12.22 18.26 -26.09
N ALA A 636 -13.29 18.43 -26.84
CA ALA A 636 -13.34 18.05 -28.25
C ALA A 636 -12.76 19.16 -29.14
N ALA A 637 -12.46 18.83 -30.40
CA ALA A 637 -11.94 19.78 -31.39
C ALA A 637 -12.83 21.01 -31.62
N ASN A 638 -14.15 20.89 -31.41
CA ASN A 638 -15.11 22.00 -31.49
C ASN A 638 -15.14 22.88 -30.23
N GLY A 639 -14.25 22.64 -29.25
CA GLY A 639 -14.17 23.42 -28.02
C GLY A 639 -15.21 23.06 -26.95
N SER A 640 -16.03 22.03 -27.16
CA SER A 640 -16.92 21.51 -26.11
C SER A 640 -16.12 20.74 -25.06
N LEU A 641 -16.45 20.97 -23.79
CA LEU A 641 -15.88 20.26 -22.65
C LEU A 641 -16.94 19.32 -22.08
N THR A 642 -16.60 18.04 -21.95
CA THR A 642 -17.50 16.99 -21.47
C THR A 642 -16.83 16.17 -20.38
N SER A 643 -17.53 15.90 -19.28
CA SER A 643 -17.07 15.00 -18.23
C SER A 643 -17.61 13.59 -18.44
N PHE A 644 -16.75 12.59 -18.30
CA PHE A 644 -17.08 11.17 -18.35
C PHE A 644 -16.69 10.51 -17.03
N THR A 645 -17.53 9.62 -16.53
CA THR A 645 -17.35 8.94 -15.23
C THR A 645 -17.38 7.43 -15.40
N THR A 646 -17.26 6.71 -14.30
CA THR A 646 -17.56 5.28 -14.22
C THR A 646 -18.41 4.98 -12.99
N THR A 647 -19.20 3.92 -13.06
CA THR A 647 -20.00 3.41 -11.92
C THR A 647 -19.43 2.10 -11.36
N ASN A 648 -18.50 1.47 -12.06
CA ASN A 648 -18.00 0.13 -11.76
C ASN A 648 -16.48 -0.02 -11.90
N GLY A 649 -15.76 1.01 -12.33
CA GLY A 649 -14.31 0.96 -12.54
C GLY A 649 -13.85 0.25 -13.83
N THR A 650 -14.76 -0.27 -14.65
CA THR A 650 -14.42 -1.09 -15.83
C THR A 650 -15.06 -0.61 -17.14
N SER A 651 -15.99 0.34 -17.06
CA SER A 651 -16.65 0.96 -18.22
C SER A 651 -16.78 2.48 -18.07
N LEU A 652 -17.08 3.17 -19.17
CA LEU A 652 -17.35 4.61 -19.19
C LEU A 652 -18.85 4.90 -19.24
N SER A 653 -19.30 5.89 -18.47
CA SER A 653 -20.66 6.43 -18.55
C SER A 653 -20.85 7.35 -19.76
N ALA A 654 -22.11 7.69 -20.06
CA ALA A 654 -22.41 8.73 -21.04
C ALA A 654 -21.86 10.09 -20.57
N GLY A 655 -21.26 10.83 -21.52
CA GLY A 655 -20.67 12.14 -21.23
C GLY A 655 -21.71 13.18 -20.79
N THR A 656 -21.33 14.00 -19.82
CA THR A 656 -22.11 15.14 -19.33
C THR A 656 -21.45 16.44 -19.78
N ALA A 657 -22.21 17.34 -20.40
CA ALA A 657 -21.68 18.62 -20.87
C ALA A 657 -21.24 19.51 -19.69
N VAL A 658 -20.05 20.10 -19.79
CA VAL A 658 -19.46 20.98 -18.78
C VAL A 658 -19.39 22.42 -19.27
N ALA A 659 -18.82 22.64 -20.47
CA ALA A 659 -18.60 23.97 -21.02
C ALA A 659 -18.52 23.96 -22.56
N GLN A 660 -18.51 25.16 -23.14
CA GLN A 660 -18.27 25.42 -24.56
C GLN A 660 -17.24 26.55 -24.71
N GLY A 661 -16.69 26.70 -25.93
CA GLY A 661 -15.79 27.81 -26.26
C GLY A 661 -14.33 27.61 -25.83
N MET A 662 -13.93 26.37 -25.52
CA MET A 662 -12.55 26.04 -25.18
C MET A 662 -11.72 25.60 -26.40
N THR A 663 -12.07 26.02 -27.63
CA THR A 663 -11.44 25.54 -28.87
C THR A 663 -9.92 25.68 -28.85
N ARG A 664 -9.19 24.59 -29.16
CA ARG A 664 -7.71 24.52 -29.18
C ARG A 664 -7.04 24.95 -27.87
N MET A 665 -7.69 24.67 -26.75
CA MET A 665 -7.10 24.79 -25.43
C MET A 665 -6.69 23.43 -24.88
N HIS A 666 -5.69 23.40 -23.99
CA HIS A 666 -5.23 22.21 -23.31
C HIS A 666 -5.65 22.24 -21.84
N PRO A 667 -6.70 21.49 -21.43
CA PRO A 667 -7.21 21.50 -20.07
C PRO A 667 -6.35 20.62 -19.14
N VAL A 668 -6.08 21.13 -17.94
CA VAL A 668 -5.36 20.43 -16.87
C VAL A 668 -6.15 20.55 -15.58
N MET A 669 -6.45 19.42 -14.95
CA MET A 669 -7.21 19.37 -13.71
C MET A 669 -6.33 19.56 -12.49
N THR A 670 -6.55 20.61 -11.71
CA THR A 670 -5.79 20.89 -10.48
C THR A 670 -6.63 21.76 -9.55
N ASP A 671 -6.47 21.63 -8.24
CA ASP A 671 -7.08 22.57 -7.27
C ASP A 671 -6.15 23.79 -7.18
N PHE A 672 -6.42 24.80 -8.00
CA PHE A 672 -5.56 25.98 -8.14
C PHE A 672 -5.88 27.00 -7.04
N ASP A 673 -7.14 27.13 -6.66
CA ASP A 673 -7.58 28.11 -5.66
C ASP A 673 -7.56 27.61 -4.21
N GLY A 674 -7.36 26.31 -4.01
CA GLY A 674 -7.18 25.66 -2.71
C GLY A 674 -8.49 25.40 -1.96
N ASP A 675 -9.64 25.38 -2.64
CA ASP A 675 -10.95 25.15 -2.03
C ASP A 675 -11.28 23.65 -1.82
N GLY A 676 -10.38 22.76 -2.27
CA GLY A 676 -10.50 21.31 -2.20
C GLY A 676 -11.33 20.71 -3.33
N ASN A 677 -11.79 21.50 -4.30
CA ASN A 677 -12.40 21.04 -5.54
C ASN A 677 -11.35 21.06 -6.65
N ALA A 678 -11.46 20.11 -7.57
CA ALA A 678 -10.61 20.12 -8.74
C ALA A 678 -11.09 21.19 -9.73
N ASP A 679 -10.24 22.16 -10.07
CA ASP A 679 -10.48 23.15 -11.12
C ASP A 679 -9.92 22.67 -12.46
N ILE A 680 -10.23 23.43 -13.52
CA ILE A 680 -9.56 23.30 -14.82
C ILE A 680 -8.71 24.54 -15.07
N VAL A 681 -7.44 24.32 -15.34
CA VAL A 681 -6.53 25.34 -15.87
C VAL A 681 -6.25 24.99 -17.33
N ALA A 682 -6.50 25.93 -18.25
CA ALA A 682 -6.39 25.67 -19.68
C ALA A 682 -5.33 26.55 -20.35
N VAL A 683 -4.41 25.94 -21.09
CA VAL A 683 -3.45 26.66 -21.94
C VAL A 683 -4.12 26.95 -23.28
N ASP A 684 -4.24 28.21 -23.67
CA ASP A 684 -4.76 28.57 -25.00
C ASP A 684 -3.66 28.60 -26.08
N ASN A 685 -4.09 28.75 -27.34
CA ASN A 685 -3.22 28.70 -28.51
C ASN A 685 -2.18 29.85 -28.57
N ILE A 686 -2.29 30.89 -27.74
CA ILE A 686 -1.30 31.99 -27.59
C ILE A 686 -0.57 31.93 -26.24
N GLY A 687 -0.62 30.78 -25.56
CA GLY A 687 0.09 30.54 -24.32
C GLY A 687 -0.40 31.36 -23.13
N ARG A 688 -1.65 31.82 -23.12
CA ARG A 688 -2.31 32.25 -21.86
C ARG A 688 -2.75 31.02 -21.10
N LEU A 689 -2.68 31.12 -19.79
CA LEU A 689 -3.22 30.14 -18.87
C LEU A 689 -4.49 30.72 -18.25
N ILE A 690 -5.63 30.07 -18.49
CA ILE A 690 -6.96 30.56 -18.09
C ILE A 690 -7.52 29.61 -17.05
N LEU A 691 -8.03 30.16 -15.94
CA LEU A 691 -8.64 29.38 -14.87
C LEU A 691 -10.15 29.23 -15.08
N TYR A 692 -10.63 28.02 -14.84
CA TYR A 692 -12.03 27.64 -14.85
C TYR A 692 -12.35 26.92 -13.53
N ARG A 693 -12.89 27.66 -12.55
CA ARG A 693 -13.20 27.09 -11.24
C ARG A 693 -14.39 26.16 -11.24
N SER A 694 -14.31 25.11 -10.44
CA SER A 694 -15.37 24.11 -10.28
C SER A 694 -16.19 24.33 -9.02
N ASN A 695 -17.44 23.86 -9.01
CA ASN A 695 -18.26 23.79 -7.79
C ASN A 695 -18.10 22.44 -7.04
N GLY A 696 -17.23 21.55 -7.50
CA GLY A 696 -17.03 20.21 -6.94
C GLY A 696 -18.19 19.22 -7.21
N ALA A 697 -19.28 19.67 -7.82
CA ALA A 697 -20.45 18.86 -8.20
C ALA A 697 -20.47 18.51 -9.70
N GLY A 698 -19.31 18.64 -10.35
CA GLY A 698 -19.14 18.33 -11.77
C GLY A 698 -19.45 19.46 -12.74
N GLN A 699 -19.64 20.69 -12.24
CA GLN A 699 -19.89 21.88 -13.07
C GLN A 699 -18.92 23.01 -12.75
N LEU A 700 -18.72 23.90 -13.72
CA LEU A 700 -17.98 25.14 -13.52
C LEU A 700 -18.85 26.20 -12.87
N ILE A 701 -18.26 27.03 -12.02
CA ILE A 701 -18.95 28.23 -11.52
C ILE A 701 -19.09 29.28 -12.63
N ALA A 702 -20.12 30.10 -12.53
CA ALA A 702 -20.31 31.24 -13.40
C ALA A 702 -19.42 32.40 -12.92
N GLU A 703 -18.36 32.69 -13.68
CA GLU A 703 -17.41 33.76 -13.37
C GLU A 703 -16.80 34.35 -14.65
N THR A 704 -16.20 35.53 -14.52
CA THR A 704 -15.28 36.03 -15.56
C THR A 704 -13.97 35.26 -15.45
N ARG A 705 -13.55 34.58 -16.52
CA ARG A 705 -12.39 33.68 -16.51
C ARG A 705 -11.08 34.46 -16.38
N PRO A 706 -10.32 34.32 -15.28
CA PRO A 706 -9.09 35.08 -15.12
C PRO A 706 -7.94 34.43 -15.90
N VAL A 707 -7.09 35.28 -16.49
CA VAL A 707 -5.79 34.87 -17.04
C VAL A 707 -4.78 34.84 -15.89
N ILE A 708 -4.36 33.64 -15.51
CA ILE A 708 -3.47 33.39 -14.36
C ILE A 708 -2.00 33.25 -14.76
N GLY A 709 -1.71 33.19 -16.06
CA GLY A 709 -0.34 33.09 -16.57
C GLY A 709 -0.23 33.37 -18.06
N THR A 710 0.99 33.66 -18.51
CA THR A 710 1.33 33.90 -19.93
C THR A 710 2.68 33.28 -20.28
N GLY A 711 2.93 32.98 -21.55
CA GLY A 711 4.21 32.42 -22.02
C GLY A 711 4.24 30.87 -22.05
N TRP A 712 3.08 30.23 -21.92
CA TRP A 712 2.96 28.78 -21.87
C TRP A 712 3.06 28.09 -23.25
N ASN A 713 3.09 28.86 -24.33
CA ASN A 713 3.27 28.35 -25.70
C ASN A 713 4.68 27.78 -25.98
N GLY A 714 5.64 28.00 -25.07
CA GLY A 714 6.96 27.33 -25.11
C GLY A 714 6.95 25.91 -24.51
N MET A 715 5.81 25.47 -23.96
CA MET A 715 5.65 24.13 -23.39
C MET A 715 5.19 23.15 -24.48
N THR A 716 5.72 21.94 -24.42
CA THR A 716 5.35 20.80 -25.26
C THR A 716 4.46 19.81 -24.53
N SER A 717 4.28 19.95 -23.22
CA SER A 717 3.22 19.29 -22.45
C SER A 717 2.99 20.00 -21.11
N VAL A 718 1.78 19.97 -20.58
CA VAL A 718 1.45 20.45 -19.22
C VAL A 718 0.50 19.47 -18.56
N GLY A 719 0.70 19.13 -17.29
CA GLY A 719 -0.13 18.19 -16.55
C GLY A 719 -0.19 18.49 -15.06
N PRO A 720 -1.05 17.79 -14.30
CA PRO A 720 -1.17 17.99 -12.86
C PRO A 720 0.06 17.47 -12.12
N ALA A 721 0.41 18.13 -11.01
CA ALA A 721 1.52 17.76 -10.14
C ALA A 721 1.05 17.68 -8.67
N ASN A 722 0.17 16.72 -8.39
CA ASN A 722 -0.42 16.53 -7.06
C ASN A 722 0.54 15.76 -6.14
N GLY A 723 0.70 16.23 -4.90
CA GLY A 723 1.54 15.57 -3.89
C GLY A 723 3.05 15.73 -4.10
N PHE A 724 3.49 16.62 -4.98
CA PHE A 724 4.91 16.73 -5.41
C PHE A 724 5.87 17.23 -4.34
N THR A 725 5.41 18.13 -3.46
CA THR A 725 6.23 18.67 -2.37
C THR A 725 5.85 18.07 -1.02
N SER A 726 4.56 17.92 -0.77
CA SER A 726 3.99 17.23 0.39
C SER A 726 2.65 16.61 0.05
N SER A 727 2.13 15.72 0.90
CA SER A 727 0.74 15.25 0.78
C SER A 727 -0.22 16.45 0.73
N GLY A 728 -1.15 16.43 -0.22
CA GLY A 728 -2.11 17.51 -0.46
C GLY A 728 -1.59 18.74 -1.23
N SER A 729 -0.29 18.81 -1.55
CA SER A 729 0.22 19.89 -2.41
C SER A 729 -0.33 19.79 -3.85
N THR A 730 -0.56 20.92 -4.49
CA THR A 730 -0.98 21.01 -5.89
C THR A 730 0.05 21.74 -6.74
N GLY A 731 -0.05 21.59 -8.05
CA GLY A 731 0.82 22.27 -8.99
C GLY A 731 0.65 21.78 -10.42
N LEU A 732 1.48 22.34 -11.30
CA LEU A 732 1.59 21.93 -12.69
C LEU A 732 2.99 21.40 -12.99
N LEU A 733 3.05 20.32 -13.75
CA LEU A 733 4.28 19.80 -14.35
C LEU A 733 4.25 20.15 -15.84
N ALA A 734 5.26 20.84 -16.33
CA ALA A 734 5.34 21.25 -17.73
C ALA A 734 6.67 20.87 -18.38
N LYS A 735 6.64 20.40 -19.61
CA LYS A 735 7.85 20.12 -20.40
C LYS A 735 8.07 21.24 -21.40
N THR A 736 9.27 21.80 -21.46
CA THR A 736 9.64 22.82 -22.45
C THR A 736 10.00 22.21 -23.81
N GLY A 737 10.04 23.02 -24.88
CA GLY A 737 10.56 22.60 -26.19
C GLY A 737 12.01 22.12 -26.19
N SER A 738 12.83 22.58 -25.23
CA SER A 738 14.21 22.10 -25.04
C SER A 738 14.32 20.75 -24.30
N GLY A 739 13.20 20.19 -23.85
CA GLY A 739 13.17 18.94 -23.10
C GLY A 739 13.43 19.08 -21.60
N ASN A 740 13.37 20.30 -21.04
CA ASN A 740 13.42 20.51 -19.60
C ASN A 740 12.04 20.28 -18.98
N MET A 741 12.00 19.54 -17.87
CA MET A 741 10.83 19.35 -17.01
C MET A 741 10.80 20.42 -15.92
N MET A 742 9.71 21.18 -15.87
CA MET A 742 9.48 22.29 -14.97
C MET A 742 8.33 21.96 -14.02
N TYR A 743 8.51 22.22 -12.73
CA TYR A 743 7.45 22.15 -11.73
C TYR A 743 7.02 23.56 -11.32
N TYR A 744 5.72 23.80 -11.30
CA TYR A 744 5.08 25.05 -10.89
C TYR A 744 4.17 24.76 -9.69
N PRO A 745 4.62 24.96 -8.44
CA PRO A 745 3.76 24.78 -7.28
C PRO A 745 2.61 25.80 -7.29
N THR A 746 1.45 25.41 -6.80
CA THR A 746 0.27 26.28 -6.70
C THR A 746 -0.22 26.36 -5.26
N SER A 747 -0.69 27.53 -4.85
CA SER A 747 -1.31 27.75 -3.54
C SER A 747 -2.26 28.93 -3.60
N SER A 748 -3.51 28.72 -3.19
CA SER A 748 -4.50 29.79 -2.97
C SER A 748 -4.60 30.78 -4.14
N SER A 749 -4.82 30.30 -5.36
CA SER A 749 -4.91 31.08 -6.60
C SER A 749 -3.60 31.73 -7.08
N HIS A 750 -2.45 31.27 -6.61
CA HIS A 750 -1.15 31.82 -7.00
C HIS A 750 -0.16 30.71 -7.38
N PHE A 751 0.74 31.03 -8.32
CA PHE A 751 1.93 30.23 -8.58
C PHE A 751 3.03 30.57 -7.59
N GLY A 752 3.69 29.55 -7.05
CA GLY A 752 4.99 29.70 -6.39
C GLY A 752 6.14 29.79 -7.40
N ALA A 753 7.37 29.79 -6.89
CA ALA A 753 8.56 29.81 -7.73
C ALA A 753 8.69 28.51 -8.53
N ALA A 754 8.82 28.62 -9.85
CA ALA A 754 9.02 27.48 -10.73
C ALA A 754 10.43 26.90 -10.58
N SER A 755 10.56 25.57 -10.70
CA SER A 755 11.84 24.86 -10.61
C SER A 755 12.03 23.87 -11.76
N THR A 756 13.23 23.79 -12.32
CA THR A 756 13.60 22.70 -13.24
C THR A 756 13.91 21.44 -12.44
N ILE A 757 13.20 20.34 -12.73
CA ILE A 757 13.36 19.06 -12.01
C ILE A 757 14.08 17.99 -12.82
N ALA A 758 14.17 18.17 -14.15
CA ALA A 758 14.95 17.31 -15.05
C ALA A 758 15.23 17.99 -16.40
N THR A 759 16.22 17.48 -17.13
CA THR A 759 16.66 17.97 -18.46
C THR A 759 16.87 16.80 -19.43
N GLY A 760 16.67 17.01 -20.73
CA GLY A 760 16.93 15.99 -21.76
C GLY A 760 15.74 15.05 -22.04
N TRP A 761 14.52 15.43 -21.66
CA TRP A 761 13.32 14.60 -21.74
C TRP A 761 12.45 14.90 -22.97
N GLY A 762 13.02 15.56 -23.98
CA GLY A 762 12.29 16.04 -25.16
C GLY A 762 11.46 14.94 -25.84
N ALA A 763 12.02 13.73 -25.95
CA ALA A 763 11.39 12.59 -26.61
C ALA A 763 10.40 11.79 -25.73
N ASN A 764 10.33 12.06 -24.41
CA ASN A 764 9.46 11.33 -23.49
C ASN A 764 8.05 11.92 -23.48
N ALA A 765 7.02 11.07 -23.55
CA ALA A 765 5.66 11.44 -23.17
C ALA A 765 5.53 11.35 -21.65
N VAL A 766 4.91 12.34 -21.01
CA VAL A 766 4.80 12.43 -19.54
C VAL A 766 3.34 12.30 -19.14
N ALA A 767 3.05 11.45 -18.16
CA ALA A 767 1.70 11.19 -17.72
C ALA A 767 1.01 12.43 -17.14
N GLY A 768 -0.30 12.54 -17.36
CA GLY A 768 -1.09 13.71 -17.01
C GLY A 768 -0.90 14.89 -17.96
N SER A 769 0.03 14.80 -18.91
CA SER A 769 0.34 15.88 -19.85
C SER A 769 0.20 15.40 -21.30
N GLN A 770 -0.74 15.97 -22.05
CA GLN A 770 -0.78 15.69 -23.48
C GLN A 770 0.33 16.48 -24.20
N ALA A 771 0.77 15.98 -25.34
CA ALA A 771 1.65 16.75 -26.19
C ALA A 771 0.90 18.01 -26.68
N LEU A 772 1.39 19.18 -26.27
CA LEU A 772 1.00 20.46 -26.84
C LEU A 772 1.58 20.55 -28.25
N ALA A 773 0.85 20.04 -29.22
CA ALA A 773 1.16 20.30 -30.62
C ALA A 773 0.75 21.74 -30.90
N GLY A 774 1.73 22.60 -31.21
CA GLY A 774 1.43 23.96 -31.64
C GLY A 774 0.60 23.90 -32.92
N GLN A 775 -0.61 24.44 -32.88
CA GLN A 775 -1.54 24.38 -34.00
C GLN A 775 -1.40 25.61 -34.87
N GLN A 776 -1.41 25.40 -36.18
CA GLN A 776 -1.34 26.45 -37.18
C GLN A 776 -2.37 27.56 -36.91
N ALA A 777 -1.91 28.80 -36.86
CA ALA A 777 -2.75 29.96 -36.57
C ALA A 777 -3.85 30.16 -37.61
N LEU A 778 -3.53 29.97 -38.89
CA LEU A 778 -4.46 30.11 -40.02
C LEU A 778 -4.48 28.82 -40.84
N THR A 779 -5.61 28.14 -40.88
CA THR A 779 -5.77 26.85 -41.57
C THR A 779 -6.28 26.97 -43.00
N SER A 780 -6.89 28.10 -43.34
CA SER A 780 -7.44 28.33 -44.68
C SER A 780 -7.38 29.81 -45.03
N PRO A 781 -7.23 30.17 -46.32
CA PRO A 781 -7.48 31.54 -46.78
C PRO A 781 -8.90 32.04 -46.52
N ASN A 782 -9.85 31.14 -46.22
CA ASN A 782 -11.23 31.47 -45.90
C ASN A 782 -11.51 31.56 -44.39
N ASP A 783 -10.47 31.49 -43.56
CA ASP A 783 -10.60 31.70 -42.12
C ASP A 783 -11.04 33.13 -41.83
N VAL A 784 -11.95 33.29 -40.87
CA VAL A 784 -12.46 34.61 -40.48
C VAL A 784 -11.74 35.08 -39.23
N ILE A 785 -11.12 36.25 -39.31
CA ILE A 785 -10.24 36.75 -38.26
C ILE A 785 -10.82 38.01 -37.64
N SER A 786 -10.82 38.10 -36.32
CA SER A 786 -11.22 39.31 -35.60
C SER A 786 -10.19 39.76 -34.59
N ALA A 787 -10.12 41.06 -34.33
CA ALA A 787 -9.33 41.63 -33.23
C ALA A 787 -10.29 42.19 -32.17
N ASP A 788 -10.04 41.87 -30.91
CA ASP A 788 -10.81 42.42 -29.79
C ASP A 788 -10.23 43.73 -29.24
N ALA A 789 -10.97 44.37 -28.34
CA ALA A 789 -10.57 45.64 -27.71
C ALA A 789 -9.28 45.55 -26.87
N ASN A 790 -8.88 44.35 -26.46
CA ASN A 790 -7.63 44.10 -25.73
C ASN A 790 -6.46 43.82 -26.68
N GLY A 791 -6.67 43.87 -28.00
CA GLY A 791 -5.67 43.59 -29.01
C GLY A 791 -5.32 42.11 -29.13
N ILE A 792 -6.22 41.20 -28.72
CA ILE A 792 -6.10 39.78 -29.03
C ILE A 792 -6.69 39.54 -30.41
N LEU A 793 -5.95 38.80 -31.24
CA LEU A 793 -6.41 38.36 -32.55
C LEU A 793 -7.02 36.96 -32.40
N TRP A 794 -8.18 36.74 -32.99
CA TRP A 794 -8.99 35.53 -32.92
C TRP A 794 -9.22 34.97 -34.32
N ASN A 795 -9.17 33.65 -34.46
CA ASN A 795 -9.52 32.95 -35.68
C ASN A 795 -10.77 32.09 -35.47
N SER A 796 -11.79 32.33 -36.30
CA SER A 796 -12.90 31.42 -36.56
C SER A 796 -12.60 30.63 -37.84
N ALA A 797 -11.97 29.47 -37.70
CA ALA A 797 -11.47 28.70 -38.82
C ALA A 797 -12.60 28.16 -39.71
N ALA A 798 -12.42 28.22 -41.03
CA ALA A 798 -13.39 27.66 -41.97
C ALA A 798 -13.35 26.13 -41.96
N THR A 799 -14.51 25.49 -41.98
CA THR A 799 -14.62 24.01 -41.99
C THR A 799 -14.42 23.40 -43.38
N GLY A 800 -14.48 24.22 -44.44
CA GLY A 800 -14.57 23.76 -45.82
C GLY A 800 -15.94 23.15 -46.19
N THR A 801 -16.92 23.20 -45.29
CA THR A 801 -18.29 22.71 -45.50
C THR A 801 -19.33 23.83 -45.42
N GLY A 802 -18.88 25.09 -45.50
CA GLY A 802 -19.76 26.26 -45.40
C GLY A 802 -20.05 26.70 -43.97
N GLN A 803 -19.24 26.29 -42.99
CA GLN A 803 -19.37 26.68 -41.60
C GLN A 803 -18.04 27.19 -41.03
N LEU A 804 -18.11 27.82 -39.86
CA LEU A 804 -16.94 28.25 -39.09
C LEU A 804 -16.85 27.45 -37.79
N GLN A 805 -15.63 27.22 -37.32
CA GLN A 805 -15.36 26.71 -35.98
C GLN A 805 -15.51 27.84 -34.94
N PRO A 806 -15.82 27.52 -33.67
CA PRO A 806 -15.81 28.53 -32.62
C PRO A 806 -14.42 29.20 -32.51
N PRO A 807 -14.37 30.51 -32.23
CA PRO A 807 -13.14 31.30 -32.30
C PRO A 807 -12.09 30.85 -31.28
N TYR A 808 -10.81 30.93 -31.66
CA TYR A 808 -9.65 30.69 -30.80
C TYR A 808 -8.59 31.78 -31.01
N PRO A 809 -7.79 32.11 -29.98
CA PRO A 809 -6.81 33.20 -30.09
C PRO A 809 -5.58 32.77 -30.90
N ILE A 810 -5.03 33.69 -31.68
CA ILE A 810 -3.89 33.47 -32.59
C ILE A 810 -2.80 34.54 -32.50
N GLY A 811 -3.03 35.66 -31.80
CA GLY A 811 -2.00 36.67 -31.57
C GLY A 811 -2.34 37.69 -30.50
N ARG A 812 -1.35 38.49 -30.08
CA ARG A 812 -1.49 39.62 -29.15
C ARG A 812 -0.88 40.88 -29.76
N GLY A 813 -1.27 42.05 -29.25
CA GLY A 813 -0.69 43.34 -29.64
C GLY A 813 -1.32 43.96 -30.88
N TRP A 814 -2.56 43.59 -31.21
CA TRP A 814 -3.27 44.02 -32.41
C TRP A 814 -4.12 45.29 -32.21
N THR A 815 -3.78 46.11 -31.21
CA THR A 815 -4.44 47.40 -30.97
C THR A 815 -4.12 48.40 -32.08
N GLY A 816 -5.12 49.13 -32.57
CA GLY A 816 -4.94 50.13 -33.64
C GLY A 816 -4.98 49.56 -35.06
N LEU A 817 -5.40 48.29 -35.21
CA LEU A 817 -5.66 47.65 -36.50
C LEU A 817 -6.88 48.28 -37.18
N LYS A 818 -6.71 48.74 -38.42
CA LYS A 818 -7.78 49.36 -39.22
C LYS A 818 -8.52 48.34 -40.07
N SER A 819 -7.77 47.51 -40.79
CA SER A 819 -8.30 46.37 -41.54
C SER A 819 -7.22 45.30 -41.64
N LEU A 820 -7.61 44.06 -41.94
CA LEU A 820 -6.68 42.98 -42.23
C LEU A 820 -7.24 42.15 -43.39
N HIS A 821 -6.40 41.35 -44.04
CA HIS A 821 -6.81 40.41 -45.07
C HIS A 821 -6.09 39.08 -44.88
N VAL A 822 -6.83 37.97 -44.94
CA VAL A 822 -6.28 36.61 -44.96
C VAL A 822 -6.00 36.21 -46.38
N ILE A 823 -4.73 35.95 -46.70
CA ILE A 823 -4.32 35.61 -48.06
C ILE A 823 -2.95 34.93 -48.03
N ASP A 824 -2.72 33.96 -48.90
CA ASP A 824 -1.36 33.44 -49.14
C ASP A 824 -0.56 34.48 -49.95
N TRP A 825 0.05 35.42 -49.21
CA TRP A 825 0.66 36.64 -49.72
C TRP A 825 1.99 36.35 -50.42
N ASN A 826 2.75 35.40 -49.90
CA ASN A 826 4.05 34.98 -50.44
C ASN A 826 3.96 33.72 -51.33
N GLN A 827 2.78 33.11 -51.49
CA GLN A 827 2.54 31.90 -52.29
C GLN A 827 3.32 30.67 -51.80
N ASP A 828 3.54 30.55 -50.50
CA ASP A 828 4.17 29.38 -49.89
C ASP A 828 3.17 28.25 -49.56
N GLY A 829 1.87 28.48 -49.80
CA GLY A 829 0.78 27.55 -49.53
C GLY A 829 0.21 27.64 -48.11
N ILE A 830 0.74 28.54 -47.27
CA ILE A 830 0.25 28.83 -45.93
C ILE A 830 -0.44 30.20 -45.95
N PRO A 831 -1.66 30.34 -45.39
CA PRO A 831 -2.31 31.65 -45.34
C PRO A 831 -1.55 32.64 -44.44
N ASP A 832 -1.43 33.88 -44.91
CA ASP A 832 -0.80 35.01 -44.22
C ASP A 832 -1.84 36.07 -43.81
N ILE A 833 -1.41 37.03 -42.99
CA ILE A 833 -2.18 38.25 -42.71
C ILE A 833 -1.48 39.46 -43.30
N LEU A 834 -2.20 40.20 -44.16
CA LEU A 834 -1.86 41.57 -44.50
C LEU A 834 -2.64 42.54 -43.62
N ALA A 835 -1.94 43.19 -42.68
CA ALA A 835 -2.50 44.12 -41.72
C ALA A 835 -2.35 45.58 -42.18
N GLN A 836 -3.43 46.34 -42.16
CA GLN A 836 -3.44 47.80 -42.33
C GLN A 836 -3.68 48.47 -40.97
N TRP A 837 -2.81 49.40 -40.61
CA TRP A 837 -2.87 50.09 -39.32
C TRP A 837 -3.43 51.49 -39.45
N SER A 838 -4.12 51.96 -38.41
CA SER A 838 -4.63 53.34 -38.33
C SER A 838 -3.50 54.39 -38.33
N SER A 839 -2.28 54.01 -37.93
CA SER A 839 -1.06 54.83 -38.03
C SER A 839 -0.64 55.10 -39.47
N GLY A 840 -1.15 54.32 -40.42
CA GLY A 840 -0.85 54.43 -41.84
C GLY A 840 0.23 53.50 -42.36
N THR A 841 0.66 52.52 -41.57
CA THR A 841 1.54 51.43 -42.01
C THR A 841 0.75 50.24 -42.56
N MET A 842 1.42 49.43 -43.39
CA MET A 842 0.97 48.09 -43.79
C MET A 842 2.04 47.05 -43.46
N THR A 843 1.63 45.94 -42.88
CA THR A 843 2.53 44.90 -42.37
C THR A 843 2.00 43.51 -42.75
N VAL A 844 2.88 42.65 -43.24
CA VAL A 844 2.60 41.25 -43.51
C VAL A 844 3.06 40.42 -42.33
N TYR A 845 2.21 39.51 -41.87
CA TYR A 845 2.51 38.48 -40.90
C TYR A 845 2.38 37.13 -41.60
N ALA A 846 3.51 36.60 -42.06
CA ALA A 846 3.50 35.34 -42.79
C ALA A 846 3.10 34.19 -41.85
N GLY A 847 2.21 33.32 -42.30
CA GLY A 847 1.77 32.16 -41.53
C GLY A 847 2.90 31.14 -41.38
N THR A 848 2.72 30.22 -40.44
CA THR A 848 3.65 29.10 -40.25
C THR A 848 2.87 27.80 -40.09
N THR A 849 3.52 26.66 -40.27
CA THR A 849 2.92 25.35 -39.97
C THR A 849 2.73 25.12 -38.46
N GLY A 850 3.33 25.98 -37.63
CA GLY A 850 3.21 25.97 -36.19
C GLY A 850 2.33 27.10 -35.66
N PRO A 851 2.33 27.32 -34.34
CA PRO A 851 1.52 28.36 -33.72
C PRO A 851 2.13 29.74 -34.02
N GLY A 852 1.27 30.69 -34.38
CA GLY A 852 1.64 32.08 -34.64
C GLY A 852 2.16 32.35 -36.06
N PHE A 853 2.95 33.42 -36.17
CA PHE A 853 3.39 34.03 -37.43
C PHE A 853 4.91 34.22 -37.45
N ALA A 854 5.49 34.27 -38.63
CA ALA A 854 6.88 34.67 -38.84
C ALA A 854 7.11 36.14 -38.44
N ALA A 855 8.37 36.56 -38.45
CA ALA A 855 8.73 37.96 -38.17
C ALA A 855 7.99 38.91 -39.14
N PRO A 856 7.33 39.96 -38.63
CA PRO A 856 6.50 40.83 -39.45
C PRO A 856 7.32 41.66 -40.45
N ILE A 857 6.79 41.82 -41.67
CA ILE A 857 7.42 42.59 -42.75
C ILE A 857 6.59 43.83 -43.04
N THR A 858 7.16 45.02 -42.85
CA THR A 858 6.50 46.28 -43.25
C THR A 858 6.57 46.46 -44.76
N VAL A 859 5.42 46.39 -45.43
CA VAL A 859 5.28 46.57 -46.90
C VAL A 859 4.81 47.96 -47.29
N GLY A 860 4.33 48.75 -46.32
CA GLY A 860 3.94 50.14 -46.50
C GLY A 860 4.26 50.98 -45.26
N THR A 861 4.97 52.09 -45.43
CA THR A 861 5.55 52.85 -44.32
C THR A 861 4.68 54.00 -43.82
N ALA A 862 3.83 54.61 -44.67
CA ALA A 862 2.93 55.70 -44.29
C ALA A 862 1.78 55.87 -45.30
N GLY A 863 0.73 56.60 -44.91
CA GLY A 863 -0.36 57.03 -45.80
C GLY A 863 -1.48 56.01 -46.04
N TRP A 864 -1.29 54.74 -45.65
CA TRP A 864 -2.26 53.67 -45.89
C TRP A 864 -3.51 53.76 -45.01
N GLY A 865 -3.45 54.51 -43.91
CA GLY A 865 -4.53 54.68 -42.95
C GLY A 865 -5.77 55.35 -43.54
N ASN A 866 -5.63 56.05 -44.67
CA ASN A 866 -6.73 56.71 -45.39
C ASN A 866 -7.12 56.00 -46.70
N ILE A 867 -6.60 54.80 -46.95
CA ILE A 867 -6.87 54.01 -48.16
C ILE A 867 -7.78 52.84 -47.77
N ARG A 868 -8.91 52.67 -48.45
CA ARG A 868 -9.75 51.46 -48.36
C ARG A 868 -9.17 50.42 -49.32
N ILE A 869 -8.84 49.23 -48.84
CA ILE A 869 -8.12 48.22 -49.62
C ILE A 869 -8.91 46.91 -49.79
N THR A 870 -8.56 46.17 -50.84
CA THR A 870 -8.87 44.74 -51.01
C THR A 870 -7.65 44.06 -51.63
N THR A 871 -7.50 42.76 -51.42
CA THR A 871 -6.34 41.99 -51.88
C THR A 871 -6.74 40.87 -52.82
N GLY A 872 -5.83 40.44 -53.69
CA GLY A 872 -6.01 39.27 -54.54
C GLY A 872 -5.22 39.36 -55.85
N LYS A 873 -5.43 38.37 -56.73
CA LYS A 873 -4.77 38.31 -58.06
C LYS A 873 -5.53 39.14 -59.09
N TRP A 874 -5.30 40.46 -59.08
CA TRP A 874 -5.86 41.40 -60.05
C TRP A 874 -5.31 41.20 -61.48
N VAL A 875 -4.02 40.88 -61.59
CA VAL A 875 -3.35 40.53 -62.85
C VAL A 875 -3.18 39.01 -62.86
N SER A 876 -3.79 38.33 -63.84
CA SER A 876 -3.86 36.86 -63.87
C SER A 876 -2.48 36.19 -63.91
N GLY A 877 -1.49 36.84 -64.53
CA GLY A 877 -0.10 36.35 -64.61
C GLY A 877 0.80 36.78 -63.46
N ALA A 878 0.31 37.54 -62.47
CA ALA A 878 1.13 37.95 -61.35
C ALA A 878 1.46 36.75 -60.45
N PRO A 879 2.73 36.57 -60.06
CA PRO A 879 3.12 35.45 -59.19
C PRO A 879 2.44 35.57 -57.82
N TYR A 880 2.38 36.78 -57.26
CA TYR A 880 1.84 37.07 -55.93
C TYR A 880 0.56 37.92 -55.99
N PRO A 881 -0.34 37.82 -55.00
CA PRO A 881 -1.49 38.71 -54.89
C PRO A 881 -1.06 40.15 -54.61
N GLY A 882 -1.76 41.11 -55.20
CA GLY A 882 -1.51 42.54 -54.98
C GLY A 882 -2.58 43.23 -54.17
N VAL A 883 -2.48 44.55 -54.07
CA VAL A 883 -3.43 45.40 -53.36
C VAL A 883 -4.15 46.29 -54.35
N LEU A 884 -5.48 46.30 -54.31
CA LEU A 884 -6.30 47.36 -54.87
C LEU A 884 -6.74 48.28 -53.75
N GLY A 885 -6.78 49.59 -54.01
CA GLY A 885 -7.24 50.52 -52.98
C GLY A 885 -7.76 51.83 -53.51
N ILE A 886 -8.70 52.38 -52.73
CA ILE A 886 -9.37 53.65 -52.98
C ILE A 886 -8.83 54.66 -51.98
N ASN A 887 -8.20 55.73 -52.48
CA ASN A 887 -7.73 56.80 -51.63
C ASN A 887 -8.89 57.74 -51.21
N ALA A 888 -8.60 58.70 -50.33
CA ALA A 888 -9.59 59.68 -49.85
C ALA A 888 -10.21 60.55 -50.97
N ALA A 889 -9.53 60.72 -52.11
CA ALA A 889 -10.04 61.44 -53.27
C ALA A 889 -10.95 60.57 -54.18
N GLY A 890 -11.15 59.30 -53.84
CA GLY A 890 -11.94 58.37 -54.64
C GLY A 890 -11.24 57.87 -55.91
N GLN A 891 -9.91 57.95 -55.98
CA GLN A 891 -9.11 57.35 -57.03
C GLN A 891 -8.77 55.90 -56.67
N MET A 892 -8.90 54.98 -57.64
CA MET A 892 -8.55 53.57 -57.49
C MET A 892 -7.12 53.34 -57.97
N PHE A 893 -6.34 52.62 -57.18
CA PHE A 893 -4.96 52.26 -57.46
C PHE A 893 -4.74 50.75 -57.35
N TYR A 894 -3.76 50.24 -58.11
CA TYR A 894 -3.20 48.92 -57.99
C TYR A 894 -1.72 49.00 -57.58
N TRP A 895 -1.37 48.28 -56.52
CA TRP A 895 0.01 48.06 -56.08
C TRP A 895 0.33 46.57 -56.25
N ALA A 896 1.27 46.26 -57.14
CA ALA A 896 1.71 44.88 -57.36
C ALA A 896 2.62 44.44 -56.22
N ASN A 897 2.41 43.23 -55.73
CA ASN A 897 3.37 42.56 -54.86
C ASN A 897 4.47 41.95 -55.73
N GLN A 898 5.69 42.47 -55.60
CA GLN A 898 6.79 42.15 -56.52
C GLN A 898 7.53 40.87 -56.12
N SER A 899 7.51 40.52 -54.83
CA SER A 899 8.44 39.55 -54.25
C SER A 899 7.91 38.77 -53.04
N GLY A 900 6.67 39.02 -52.61
CA GLY A 900 6.17 38.61 -51.29
C GLY A 900 6.56 39.58 -50.15
N GLY A 901 7.57 40.44 -50.35
CA GLY A 901 8.05 41.36 -49.30
C GLY A 901 7.93 42.86 -49.63
N THR A 902 7.64 43.22 -50.87
CA THR A 902 7.60 44.63 -51.32
C THR A 902 6.46 44.92 -52.28
N LEU A 903 5.85 46.10 -52.13
CA LEU A 903 4.86 46.64 -53.04
C LEU A 903 5.51 47.57 -54.08
N SER A 904 4.97 47.57 -55.30
CA SER A 904 5.32 48.54 -56.35
C SER A 904 4.88 49.96 -55.98
N ALA A 905 5.26 50.95 -56.80
CA ALA A 905 4.53 52.21 -56.83
C ALA A 905 3.07 51.96 -57.28
N GLY A 906 2.13 52.76 -56.76
CA GLY A 906 0.70 52.61 -57.07
C GLY A 906 0.38 53.09 -58.49
N ASN A 907 -0.24 52.23 -59.28
CA ASN A 907 -0.75 52.58 -60.61
C ASN A 907 -2.22 52.96 -60.50
N GLN A 908 -2.60 54.17 -60.93
CA GLN A 908 -4.00 54.60 -60.90
C GLN A 908 -4.78 53.92 -62.03
N ILE A 909 -5.87 53.21 -61.69
CA ILE A 909 -6.69 52.44 -62.64
C ILE A 909 -8.16 52.89 -62.70
N GLY A 910 -8.53 53.94 -61.95
CA GLY A 910 -9.89 54.49 -62.00
C GLY A 910 -10.11 55.72 -61.12
N THR A 911 -11.28 56.35 -61.28
CA THR A 911 -11.75 57.52 -60.52
C THR A 911 -13.23 57.37 -60.15
N GLY A 912 -13.70 58.08 -59.13
CA GLY A 912 -15.12 58.08 -58.72
C GLY A 912 -15.52 56.98 -57.74
N TRP A 913 -14.54 56.34 -57.08
CA TRP A 913 -14.76 55.17 -56.22
C TRP A 913 -15.00 55.50 -54.73
N GLY A 914 -14.86 56.77 -54.33
CA GLY A 914 -14.87 57.19 -52.92
C GLY A 914 -15.95 56.57 -52.02
N PRO A 915 -17.25 56.64 -52.39
CA PRO A 915 -18.32 56.10 -51.53
C PRO A 915 -18.45 54.57 -51.60
N LEU A 916 -17.73 53.89 -52.50
CA LEU A 916 -17.94 52.48 -52.79
C LEU A 916 -17.13 51.58 -51.85
N ARG A 917 -17.78 50.57 -51.29
CA ARG A 917 -17.13 49.42 -50.65
C ARG A 917 -16.87 48.36 -51.72
N ILE A 918 -15.69 47.75 -51.73
CA ILE A 918 -15.26 46.85 -52.80
C ILE A 918 -14.85 45.50 -52.25
N ILE A 919 -15.11 44.45 -53.02
CA ILE A 919 -14.58 43.09 -52.80
C ILE A 919 -14.08 42.52 -54.11
N MET A 920 -13.07 41.66 -54.00
CA MET A 920 -12.49 40.94 -55.12
C MET A 920 -12.98 39.49 -55.13
N VAL A 921 -13.66 39.07 -56.20
CA VAL A 921 -14.15 37.70 -56.38
C VAL A 921 -14.40 37.43 -57.87
N ASP A 922 -14.19 36.20 -58.34
CA ASP A 922 -14.58 35.79 -59.69
C ASP A 922 -16.11 35.57 -59.74
N PHE A 923 -16.85 36.60 -60.16
CA PHE A 923 -18.32 36.57 -60.15
C PHE A 923 -18.90 36.05 -61.46
N ASP A 924 -18.19 36.20 -62.58
CA ASP A 924 -18.63 35.66 -63.87
C ASP A 924 -18.00 34.32 -64.27
N LEU A 925 -17.18 33.74 -63.38
CA LEU A 925 -16.59 32.40 -63.47
C LEU A 925 -15.63 32.24 -64.66
N ASP A 926 -14.91 33.30 -65.02
CA ASP A 926 -13.94 33.31 -66.12
C ASP A 926 -12.50 33.04 -65.66
N SER A 927 -12.32 32.66 -64.39
CA SER A 927 -11.04 32.46 -63.70
C SER A 927 -10.21 33.73 -63.49
N ARG A 928 -10.84 34.91 -63.62
CA ARG A 928 -10.23 36.20 -63.29
C ARG A 928 -10.99 36.82 -62.13
N ALA A 929 -10.25 37.45 -61.23
CA ALA A 929 -10.87 38.12 -60.11
C ALA A 929 -11.52 39.44 -60.57
N ASP A 930 -12.82 39.58 -60.36
CA ASP A 930 -13.58 40.80 -60.62
C ASP A 930 -13.67 41.68 -59.37
N LEU A 931 -14.21 42.89 -59.53
CA LEU A 931 -14.63 43.72 -58.40
C LEU A 931 -16.16 43.80 -58.31
N LEU A 932 -16.70 43.49 -57.14
CA LEU A 932 -18.06 43.89 -56.79
C LEU A 932 -17.99 45.16 -55.93
N ALA A 933 -18.76 46.18 -56.30
CA ALA A 933 -18.76 47.47 -55.62
C ALA A 933 -20.16 47.81 -55.10
N VAL A 934 -20.25 48.12 -53.81
CA VAL A 934 -21.49 48.44 -53.09
C VAL A 934 -21.52 49.93 -52.76
N ASP A 935 -22.58 50.61 -53.17
CA ASP A 935 -22.81 52.01 -52.83
C ASP A 935 -23.49 52.20 -51.45
N GLY A 936 -23.64 53.46 -51.02
CA GLY A 936 -24.26 53.80 -49.75
C GLY A 936 -25.75 53.43 -49.63
N GLN A 937 -26.42 53.14 -50.74
CA GLN A 937 -27.81 52.64 -50.75
C GLN A 937 -27.88 51.12 -50.71
N GLY A 938 -26.74 50.42 -50.77
CA GLY A 938 -26.66 48.97 -50.74
C GLY A 938 -26.89 48.29 -52.09
N LEU A 939 -26.80 49.03 -53.20
CA LEU A 939 -26.79 48.42 -54.53
C LEU A 939 -25.38 47.93 -54.87
N MET A 940 -25.27 46.67 -55.25
CA MET A 940 -24.01 46.04 -55.65
C MET A 940 -23.90 45.99 -57.17
N ARG A 941 -22.77 46.45 -57.72
CA ARG A 941 -22.47 46.44 -59.16
C ARG A 941 -21.23 45.61 -59.47
N LEU A 942 -21.25 44.94 -60.63
CA LEU A 942 -20.12 44.17 -61.14
C LEU A 942 -19.18 45.03 -62.00
N TYR A 943 -17.89 44.91 -61.72
CA TYR A 943 -16.80 45.52 -62.46
C TYR A 943 -15.81 44.44 -62.90
N ARG A 944 -15.98 43.94 -64.12
CA ARG A 944 -15.16 42.83 -64.59
C ARG A 944 -13.73 43.21 -64.90
N SER A 945 -12.81 42.30 -64.58
CA SER A 945 -11.40 42.42 -64.91
C SER A 945 -11.09 41.89 -66.30
N ASN A 946 -10.12 42.50 -66.98
CA ASN A 946 -9.57 41.94 -68.22
C ASN A 946 -8.36 41.01 -67.97
N GLY A 947 -7.97 40.79 -66.71
CA GLY A 947 -6.83 39.96 -66.31
C GLY A 947 -5.44 40.61 -66.53
N SER A 948 -5.40 41.77 -67.18
CA SER A 948 -4.18 42.53 -67.50
C SER A 948 -4.07 43.83 -66.71
N GLY A 949 -4.71 43.88 -65.54
CA GLY A 949 -4.64 45.02 -64.62
C GLY A 949 -5.64 46.15 -64.89
N ASN A 950 -6.59 45.96 -65.82
CA ASN A 950 -7.61 46.95 -66.17
C ASN A 950 -9.02 46.33 -66.17
N PHE A 951 -10.05 47.18 -66.20
CA PHE A 951 -11.43 46.74 -66.33
C PHE A 951 -11.81 46.45 -67.78
N VAL A 952 -12.78 45.55 -67.98
CA VAL A 952 -13.50 45.44 -69.26
C VAL A 952 -14.31 46.72 -69.50
N ALA A 953 -14.30 47.22 -70.73
CA ALA A 953 -15.10 48.36 -71.15
C ALA A 953 -16.55 47.92 -71.38
N GLU A 954 -17.40 48.11 -70.37
CA GLU A 954 -18.82 47.71 -70.39
C GLU A 954 -19.68 48.59 -69.47
N THR A 955 -21.00 48.50 -69.63
CA THR A 955 -21.93 49.05 -68.63
C THR A 955 -21.85 48.23 -67.34
N ARG A 956 -22.02 48.87 -66.18
CA ARG A 956 -21.87 48.23 -64.86
C ARG A 956 -23.23 47.71 -64.38
N PRO A 957 -23.55 46.41 -64.52
CA PRO A 957 -24.85 45.89 -64.11
C PRO A 957 -24.98 45.90 -62.59
N VAL A 958 -26.19 46.16 -62.10
CA VAL A 958 -26.56 45.92 -60.70
C VAL A 958 -26.80 44.43 -60.55
N VAL A 959 -26.04 43.79 -59.67
CA VAL A 959 -26.06 42.34 -59.43
C VAL A 959 -26.57 41.97 -58.04
N GLY A 960 -26.88 42.96 -57.20
CA GLY A 960 -27.45 42.73 -55.87
C GLY A 960 -28.01 44.00 -55.25
N SER A 961 -28.85 43.84 -54.23
CA SER A 961 -29.44 44.93 -53.44
C SER A 961 -29.49 44.53 -51.95
N GLY A 962 -29.71 45.49 -51.05
CA GLY A 962 -29.81 45.25 -49.60
C GLY A 962 -28.47 45.14 -48.87
N TRP A 963 -27.35 45.36 -49.56
CA TRP A 963 -26.00 45.20 -48.99
C TRP A 963 -25.60 46.32 -48.01
N ALA A 964 -26.44 47.32 -47.81
CA ALA A 964 -26.26 48.34 -46.77
C ALA A 964 -26.39 47.78 -45.35
N ALA A 965 -27.06 46.63 -45.18
CA ALA A 965 -27.25 45.98 -43.88
C ALA A 965 -25.97 45.32 -43.33
N PHE A 966 -24.99 45.05 -44.20
CA PHE A 966 -23.74 44.41 -43.82
C PHE A 966 -22.66 45.46 -43.55
N GLN A 967 -21.82 45.25 -42.54
CA GLN A 967 -20.73 46.16 -42.23
C GLN A 967 -19.51 45.87 -43.09
N GLN A 968 -19.21 44.60 -43.29
CA GLN A 968 -18.11 44.10 -44.09
C GLN A 968 -18.56 42.89 -44.95
N PHE A 969 -17.79 42.63 -45.98
CA PHE A 969 -17.95 41.48 -46.84
C PHE A 969 -16.62 41.17 -47.51
N SER A 970 -16.43 39.91 -47.90
CA SER A 970 -15.20 39.43 -48.53
C SER A 970 -15.47 38.32 -49.52
N GLY A 971 -14.66 38.27 -50.58
CA GLY A 971 -14.72 37.21 -51.58
C GLY A 971 -13.98 35.98 -51.09
N VAL A 972 -14.61 34.82 -51.18
CA VAL A 972 -14.07 33.55 -50.73
C VAL A 972 -14.06 32.52 -51.84
N THR A 973 -13.07 31.63 -51.82
CA THR A 973 -12.99 30.48 -52.74
C THR A 973 -12.65 29.22 -51.95
N GLY A 974 -13.45 28.17 -52.13
CA GLY A 974 -13.28 26.91 -51.41
C GLY A 974 -14.07 26.79 -50.09
N PHE A 975 -14.87 27.78 -49.71
CA PHE A 975 -15.55 27.83 -48.41
C PHE A 975 -16.52 26.66 -48.16
N THR A 976 -17.26 26.23 -49.19
CA THR A 976 -18.14 25.04 -49.14
C THR A 976 -17.53 23.83 -49.85
N GLY A 977 -16.21 23.82 -50.01
CA GLY A 977 -15.46 22.74 -50.66
C GLY A 977 -14.73 23.21 -51.93
N PRO A 978 -13.81 22.39 -52.46
CA PRO A 978 -12.97 22.75 -53.61
C PRO A 978 -13.78 23.29 -54.79
N GLY A 979 -13.34 24.42 -55.38
CA GLY A 979 -13.98 25.04 -56.54
C GLY A 979 -15.23 25.87 -56.24
N SER A 980 -15.72 25.90 -54.99
CA SER A 980 -16.77 26.86 -54.60
C SER A 980 -16.24 28.30 -54.62
N THR A 981 -17.11 29.25 -54.94
CA THR A 981 -16.81 30.69 -54.88
C THR A 981 -18.03 31.42 -54.32
N GLY A 982 -17.81 32.52 -53.62
CA GLY A 982 -18.88 33.26 -52.98
C GLY A 982 -18.40 34.47 -52.21
N VAL A 983 -19.32 35.01 -51.41
CA VAL A 983 -19.07 36.17 -50.54
C VAL A 983 -19.51 35.85 -49.12
N LEU A 984 -18.63 36.07 -48.14
CA LEU A 984 -18.99 36.17 -46.74
C LEU A 984 -19.40 37.61 -46.43
N ALA A 985 -20.49 37.80 -45.68
CA ALA A 985 -21.00 39.11 -45.30
C ALA A 985 -21.48 39.10 -43.86
N ASP A 986 -21.07 40.09 -43.07
CA ASP A 986 -21.45 40.21 -41.67
C ASP A 986 -22.40 41.37 -41.40
N SER A 987 -23.37 41.10 -40.55
CA SER A 987 -24.30 42.13 -40.08
C SER A 987 -23.81 42.73 -38.77
N SER A 988 -24.33 43.93 -38.47
CA SER A 988 -24.02 44.68 -37.25
C SER A 988 -24.32 43.94 -35.93
N ASP A 989 -25.09 42.86 -35.97
CA ASP A 989 -25.38 41.97 -34.83
C ASP A 989 -24.37 40.82 -34.66
N GLY A 990 -23.33 40.75 -35.51
CA GLY A 990 -22.29 39.71 -35.48
C GLY A 990 -22.67 38.42 -36.21
N SER A 991 -23.86 38.35 -36.83
CA SER A 991 -24.24 37.22 -37.68
C SER A 991 -23.47 37.27 -39.01
N VAL A 992 -23.00 36.12 -39.48
CA VAL A 992 -22.29 36.01 -40.75
C VAL A 992 -23.11 35.19 -41.72
N ARG A 993 -23.17 35.61 -42.98
CA ARG A 993 -23.88 34.92 -44.06
C ARG A 993 -22.93 34.59 -45.20
N TYR A 994 -23.13 33.43 -45.79
CA TYR A 994 -22.44 33.02 -47.01
C TYR A 994 -23.38 33.15 -48.21
N TYR A 995 -22.93 33.87 -49.23
CA TYR A 995 -23.60 34.09 -50.51
C TYR A 995 -22.85 33.33 -51.61
N PRO A 996 -23.28 32.11 -51.98
CA PRO A 996 -22.59 31.35 -53.02
C PRO A 996 -22.79 31.96 -54.40
N ILE A 997 -21.80 31.82 -55.28
CA ILE A 997 -21.90 32.11 -56.71
C ILE A 997 -22.00 30.76 -57.43
N THR A 998 -23.20 30.44 -57.92
CA THR A 998 -23.51 29.10 -58.47
C THR A 998 -23.53 29.06 -59.99
N ALA A 999 -23.60 30.23 -60.63
CA ALA A 999 -23.56 30.39 -62.07
C ALA A 999 -22.96 31.77 -62.41
N PRO A 1000 -22.47 31.96 -63.65
CA PRO A 1000 -21.93 33.24 -64.08
C PRO A 1000 -22.89 34.39 -63.76
N ARG A 1001 -22.39 35.36 -63.00
CA ARG A 1001 -23.08 36.59 -62.62
C ARG A 1001 -24.35 36.40 -61.77
N SER A 1002 -24.47 35.28 -61.07
CA SER A 1002 -25.69 34.90 -60.36
C SER A 1002 -25.39 34.40 -58.95
N TRP A 1003 -26.18 34.87 -57.98
CA TRP A 1003 -26.16 34.38 -56.60
C TRP A 1003 -26.96 33.08 -56.47
N GLY A 1004 -26.44 32.15 -55.67
CA GLY A 1004 -27.22 31.05 -55.12
C GLY A 1004 -27.96 31.46 -53.84
N ALA A 1005 -28.64 30.49 -53.22
CA ALA A 1005 -29.33 30.71 -51.96
C ALA A 1005 -28.33 30.99 -50.82
N PRO A 1006 -28.47 32.10 -50.08
CA PRO A 1006 -27.56 32.40 -48.98
C PRO A 1006 -27.83 31.50 -47.77
N SER A 1007 -26.79 31.22 -46.98
CA SER A 1007 -26.88 30.49 -45.71
C SER A 1007 -26.39 31.36 -44.55
N ILE A 1008 -27.02 31.21 -43.38
CA ILE A 1008 -26.55 31.80 -42.13
C ILE A 1008 -25.54 30.83 -41.50
N LEU A 1009 -24.45 31.38 -40.99
CA LEU A 1009 -23.44 30.64 -40.26
C LEU A 1009 -23.86 30.49 -38.80
N GLU A 1010 -23.66 29.30 -38.23
CA GLU A 1010 -24.04 29.03 -36.84
C GLU A 1010 -23.18 29.81 -35.84
N GLN A 1011 -21.93 30.13 -36.22
CA GLN A 1011 -21.01 30.90 -35.38
C GLN A 1011 -21.13 32.40 -35.61
N THR A 1012 -21.32 33.14 -34.52
CA THR A 1012 -21.20 34.59 -34.50
C THR A 1012 -19.73 34.99 -34.39
N VAL A 1013 -19.32 36.01 -35.13
CA VAL A 1013 -17.98 36.59 -35.04
C VAL A 1013 -18.10 37.97 -34.41
N SER A 1014 -17.26 38.24 -33.40
CA SER A 1014 -17.24 39.53 -32.70
C SER A 1014 -15.82 40.08 -32.61
N GLY A 1015 -15.70 41.40 -32.63
CA GLY A 1015 -14.42 42.12 -32.58
C GLY A 1015 -14.59 43.59 -32.89
N THR A 1016 -13.59 44.40 -32.57
CA THR A 1016 -13.52 45.83 -32.96
C THR A 1016 -13.13 45.99 -34.43
N THR A 1017 -12.42 45.01 -34.97
CA THR A 1017 -12.03 44.92 -36.39
C THR A 1017 -12.20 43.46 -36.80
N ILE A 1018 -12.87 43.21 -37.91
CA ILE A 1018 -13.05 41.85 -38.45
C ILE A 1018 -12.45 41.82 -39.86
N SER A 1019 -12.05 40.64 -40.32
CA SER A 1019 -11.77 40.34 -41.73
C SER A 1019 -12.43 39.03 -42.06
N TYR A 1020 -13.16 39.07 -43.16
CA TYR A 1020 -13.80 37.93 -43.78
C TYR A 1020 -13.00 37.46 -44.99
#